data_AF-R6ZI57-F1
#
_entry.id   AF-R6ZI57-F1
#
_cell.length_a   1.000
_cell.length_b   1.000
_cell.length_c   1.000
_cell.angle_alpha   90.00
_cell.angle_beta   90.00
_cell.angle_gamma   90.00
#
_symmetry.space_group_name_H-M   'P 1'
#
loop_
_entity.id
_entity.type
_entity.pdbx_description
1 polymer ?
#
loop_
_entity_poly.entity_id
_entity_poly.type
_entity_poly.pdbx_seq_one_letter_code
_entity_poly.pdbx_strand_id
1 'polypeptide(L)'
;MNTKMTYEVVENAETFERMLARVREAQKVFATYTQEQVDKIFRAAAMAANLQRIPLAKMAVEETGMGVVEDKVIKNHYAAEYIYNAYKNTKTCGVIEEDPAYGTKKIAEPIGVIGAVIPTTNPTSTAIFKTLIALKTRNGIIISPHPRAKKCTIAAAKVVLEAAVKAGAPEGIVGWIDIPNLELTNTLMAEADIILATGGPGMVKAAYSSGTPALGVGAGNTPAIIDDTADVVLAVNSIIHSKTFDNGMICASEQSVIVLDKVYKAVKDEFKKRGCYFLNKEETEKVRKTIIINGSLNAKIVGQKAHTIAALAGVDVPESTKIIIGEVESVDISEEFAHEKLSPVLAMYKAKTFDEAIEKAEHLIADGGYGHTSSLYINVAEKEKMAKHQAAMKTCRILVNTPSSQGGIGDLYNFKLAPSLTLGCGSWGGNSVSENVGVKHLINIKTVAERRENMLWFRTPEKVYFKKGCMPVALNELKTEYNRKKAFIVTDSFLFKSGFTKNITDKLDELGIQYACFYDVAPDPTLGCAMKGVEQIRDFEPDVIIALGGGSPMDAAKIMWVLYEHPDADFQSMSMDFMDIRKRIYKFPKMGEKAIMVAIPTSSGTGSEVTPFAIITDEKTGTKWPLADYELLPTMAIVDADNMMTQPKGLTSASGIDVMTHAIEAYVSIMATPFTDGLALQAMKAVFDYLPSAYENGANDPYARERMAEASCMAGMAFANAFLGVNHSMAHKLGAYHHLPHGVANAVILTDVIRYNAAEVPTKMGTFSQYQYPHAKQRYVEAARYCGIQGKNDDEVFENFIQALEDLKEKIGIKKTIKDYGVDEKYFLDTLDEMVENAFNDQCTGANPRYPLMSEIKEIYLKCYYGK
;
A
#
# COMPACT_ATOMS: atom_id res chain seq x y z
N MET A 1 -36.95 -10.97 43.00
CA MET A 1 -36.37 -12.15 43.67
C MET A 1 -34.88 -12.18 43.35
N ASN A 2 -34.00 -11.92 44.32
CA ASN A 2 -32.55 -12.01 44.14
C ASN A 2 -32.12 -13.48 44.32
N THR A 3 -32.16 -14.27 43.26
CA THR A 3 -31.44 -15.55 43.22
C THR A 3 -29.94 -15.22 43.20
N LYS A 4 -29.25 -15.51 44.30
CA LYS A 4 -27.81 -15.30 44.42
C LYS A 4 -27.12 -16.25 43.42
N MET A 5 -26.50 -15.73 42.37
CA MET A 5 -25.76 -16.54 41.39
C MET A 5 -24.67 -17.33 42.12
N THR A 6 -24.69 -18.65 41.97
CA THR A 6 -23.69 -19.57 42.53
C THR A 6 -22.67 -19.90 41.45
N TYR A 7 -21.39 -19.70 41.75
CA TYR A 7 -20.28 -19.98 40.83
C TYR A 7 -19.49 -21.18 41.33
N GLU A 8 -19.18 -22.12 40.45
CA GLU A 8 -18.28 -23.23 40.74
C GLU A 8 -16.86 -22.69 41.02
N VAL A 9 -16.21 -23.20 42.07
CA VAL A 9 -14.85 -22.80 42.45
C VAL A 9 -13.85 -23.42 41.46
N VAL A 10 -13.02 -22.58 40.85
CA VAL A 10 -11.97 -23.00 39.91
C VAL A 10 -10.62 -23.10 40.62
N GLU A 11 -10.18 -24.32 40.89
CA GLU A 11 -8.97 -24.61 41.67
C GLU A 11 -8.05 -25.68 41.06
N ASN A 12 -8.49 -26.37 40.01
CA ASN A 12 -7.76 -27.43 39.32
C ASN A 12 -8.12 -27.49 37.83
N ALA A 13 -7.43 -28.33 37.05
CA ALA A 13 -7.62 -28.42 35.61
C ALA A 13 -9.07 -28.78 35.21
N GLU A 14 -9.70 -29.70 35.93
CA GLU A 14 -11.07 -30.17 35.64
C GLU A 14 -12.12 -29.06 35.79
N THR A 15 -12.04 -28.30 36.89
CA THR A 15 -12.92 -27.14 37.14
C THR A 15 -12.63 -25.99 36.16
N PHE A 16 -11.37 -25.84 35.73
CA PHE A 16 -10.98 -24.86 34.72
C PHE A 16 -11.55 -25.20 33.33
N GLU A 17 -11.44 -26.45 32.89
CA GLU A 17 -11.97 -26.92 31.61
C GLU A 17 -13.48 -26.71 31.51
N ARG A 18 -14.23 -27.01 32.58
CA ARG A 18 -15.68 -26.73 32.65
C ARG A 18 -16.00 -25.25 32.53
N MET A 19 -15.26 -24.38 33.22
CA MET A 19 -15.41 -22.94 33.07
C MET A 19 -15.11 -22.49 31.65
N LEU A 20 -14.02 -22.95 31.03
CA LEU A 20 -13.64 -22.59 29.67
C LEU A 20 -14.74 -22.98 28.68
N ALA A 21 -15.25 -24.21 28.78
CA ALA A 21 -16.36 -24.68 27.95
C ALA A 21 -17.61 -23.78 28.10
N ARG A 22 -17.96 -23.41 29.34
CA ARG A 22 -19.08 -22.50 29.62
C ARG A 22 -18.87 -21.11 29.01
N VAL A 23 -17.66 -20.56 29.09
CA VAL A 23 -17.34 -19.23 28.53
C VAL A 23 -17.35 -19.28 27.00
N ARG A 24 -16.80 -20.34 26.39
CA ARG A 24 -16.86 -20.54 24.93
C ARG A 24 -18.31 -20.63 24.44
N GLU A 25 -19.18 -21.33 25.15
CA GLU A 25 -20.59 -21.42 24.76
C GLU A 25 -21.34 -20.09 24.92
N ALA A 26 -21.11 -19.39 26.04
CA ALA A 26 -21.63 -18.05 26.24
C ALA A 26 -21.16 -17.06 25.16
N GLN A 27 -19.91 -17.16 24.73
CA GLN A 27 -19.34 -16.32 23.69
C GLN A 27 -19.99 -16.55 22.34
N LYS A 28 -20.26 -17.80 21.95
CA LYS A 28 -20.99 -18.11 20.70
C LYS A 28 -22.35 -17.43 20.67
N VAL A 29 -23.09 -17.50 21.77
CA VAL A 29 -24.38 -16.80 21.90
C VAL A 29 -24.17 -15.29 21.79
N PHE A 30 -23.18 -14.74 22.51
CA PHE A 30 -22.95 -13.30 22.54
C PHE A 30 -22.47 -12.72 21.20
N ALA A 31 -21.77 -13.51 20.38
CA ALA A 31 -21.35 -13.13 19.04
C ALA A 31 -22.53 -12.72 18.13
N THR A 32 -23.70 -13.31 18.35
CA THR A 32 -24.93 -13.06 17.56
C THR A 32 -25.65 -11.75 17.92
N TYR A 33 -25.22 -11.05 18.98
CA TYR A 33 -25.94 -9.88 19.47
C TYR A 33 -25.75 -8.68 18.55
N THR A 34 -26.81 -7.88 18.45
CA THR A 34 -26.79 -6.59 17.75
C THR A 34 -25.96 -5.55 18.51
N GLN A 35 -25.54 -4.49 17.80
CA GLN A 35 -24.81 -3.37 18.40
C GLN A 35 -25.58 -2.77 19.60
N GLU A 36 -26.89 -2.61 19.48
CA GLU A 36 -27.74 -2.03 20.54
C GLU A 36 -27.77 -2.89 21.80
N GLN A 37 -27.87 -4.22 21.65
CA GLN A 37 -27.82 -5.14 22.78
C GLN A 37 -26.47 -5.09 23.48
N VAL A 38 -25.37 -5.09 22.71
CA VAL A 38 -24.00 -4.98 23.24
C VAL A 38 -23.81 -3.65 23.98
N ASP A 39 -24.30 -2.56 23.42
CA ASP A 39 -24.14 -1.21 24.00
C ASP A 39 -24.94 -1.05 25.30
N LYS A 40 -26.13 -1.66 25.37
CA LYS A 40 -26.93 -1.74 26.59
C LYS A 40 -26.18 -2.48 27.70
N ILE A 41 -25.60 -3.63 27.37
CA ILE A 41 -24.79 -4.45 28.30
C ILE A 41 -23.56 -3.67 28.77
N PHE A 42 -22.81 -3.09 27.82
CA PHE A 42 -21.60 -2.31 28.10
C PHE A 42 -21.88 -1.12 29.04
N ARG A 43 -22.96 -0.38 28.80
CA ARG A 43 -23.39 0.73 29.67
C ARG A 43 -23.75 0.27 31.08
N ALA A 44 -24.55 -0.79 31.21
CA ALA A 44 -24.98 -1.30 32.51
C ALA A 44 -23.79 -1.81 33.34
N ALA A 45 -22.88 -2.54 32.70
CA ALA A 45 -21.67 -3.07 33.31
C ALA A 45 -20.73 -1.94 33.78
N ALA A 46 -20.49 -0.92 32.94
CA ALA A 46 -19.66 0.23 33.31
C ALA A 46 -20.27 1.04 34.46
N MET A 47 -21.58 1.26 34.44
CA MET A 47 -22.28 1.98 35.50
C MET A 47 -22.19 1.24 36.85
N ALA A 48 -22.37 -0.08 36.85
CA ALA A 48 -22.24 -0.89 38.08
C ALA A 48 -20.82 -0.87 38.64
N ALA A 49 -19.80 -1.00 37.79
CA ALA A 49 -18.40 -0.88 38.20
C ALA A 49 -18.10 0.50 38.81
N ASN A 50 -18.60 1.58 38.20
CA ASN A 50 -18.41 2.94 38.70
C ASN A 50 -19.10 3.17 40.06
N LEU A 51 -20.29 2.60 40.28
CA LEU A 51 -21.00 2.65 41.57
C LEU A 51 -20.27 1.88 42.67
N GLN A 52 -19.54 0.81 42.32
CA GLN A 52 -18.76 -0.02 43.25
C GLN A 52 -17.30 0.42 43.43
N ARG A 53 -16.90 1.58 42.89
CA ARG A 53 -15.52 2.07 42.92
C ARG A 53 -14.91 2.15 44.34
N ILE A 54 -15.70 2.54 45.34
CA ILE A 54 -15.24 2.69 46.74
C ILE A 54 -15.06 1.34 47.45
N PRO A 55 -16.08 0.45 47.51
CA PRO A 55 -15.90 -0.87 48.12
C PRO A 55 -14.74 -1.66 47.50
N LEU A 56 -14.61 -1.65 46.17
CA LEU A 56 -13.55 -2.35 45.45
C LEU A 56 -12.16 -1.76 45.75
N ALA A 57 -12.04 -0.43 45.86
CA ALA A 57 -10.79 0.23 46.22
C ALA A 57 -10.34 -0.15 47.65
N LYS A 58 -11.26 -0.12 48.61
CA LYS A 58 -10.97 -0.52 50.00
C LYS A 58 -10.50 -1.97 50.08
N MET A 59 -11.21 -2.88 49.40
CA MET A 59 -10.85 -4.30 49.36
C MET A 59 -9.47 -4.53 48.75
N ALA A 60 -9.12 -3.79 47.69
CA ALA A 60 -7.81 -3.90 47.07
C ALA A 60 -6.68 -3.43 48.01
N VAL A 61 -6.84 -2.31 48.73
CA VAL A 61 -5.84 -1.86 49.71
C VAL A 61 -5.73 -2.84 50.88
N GLU A 62 -6.86 -3.32 51.41
CA GLU A 62 -6.89 -4.27 52.52
C GLU A 62 -6.22 -5.61 52.16
N GLU A 63 -6.54 -6.17 50.99
CA GLU A 63 -6.00 -7.46 50.56
C GLU A 63 -4.51 -7.37 50.17
N THR A 64 -4.13 -6.32 49.45
CA THR A 64 -2.76 -6.21 48.93
C THR A 64 -1.81 -5.59 49.94
N GLY A 65 -2.29 -4.72 50.84
CA GLY A 65 -1.47 -3.87 51.69
C GLY A 65 -0.73 -2.77 50.92
N MET A 66 -1.22 -2.38 49.74
CA MET A 66 -0.52 -1.49 48.82
C MET A 66 -1.42 -0.33 48.35
N GLY A 67 -0.84 0.87 48.29
CA GLY A 67 -1.46 2.04 47.68
C GLY A 67 -2.36 2.86 48.60
N VAL A 68 -3.23 3.65 47.98
CA VAL A 68 -4.10 4.64 48.64
C VAL A 68 -5.54 4.40 48.18
N VAL A 69 -6.49 4.35 49.12
CA VAL A 69 -7.89 4.02 48.82
C VAL A 69 -8.48 5.03 47.85
N GLU A 70 -8.26 6.33 48.12
CA GLU A 70 -8.75 7.45 47.32
C GLU A 70 -8.23 7.40 45.87
N ASP A 71 -6.96 7.05 45.67
CA ASP A 71 -6.39 6.92 44.33
C ASP A 71 -6.92 5.69 43.61
N LYS A 72 -7.12 4.56 44.32
CA LYS A 72 -7.80 3.38 43.75
C LYS A 72 -9.27 3.64 43.40
N VAL A 73 -9.95 4.54 44.12
CA VAL A 73 -11.30 5.02 43.74
C VAL A 73 -11.23 5.73 42.39
N ILE A 74 -10.26 6.62 42.20
CA ILE A 74 -10.04 7.32 40.92
C ILE A 74 -9.72 6.31 39.81
N LYS A 75 -8.87 5.31 40.07
CA LYS A 75 -8.53 4.26 39.09
C LYS A 75 -9.71 3.41 38.67
N ASN A 76 -10.58 3.05 39.62
CA ASN A 76 -11.81 2.30 39.32
C ASN A 76 -12.81 3.16 38.54
N HIS A 77 -12.95 4.44 38.92
CA HIS A 77 -13.76 5.39 38.19
C HIS A 77 -13.28 5.55 36.75
N TYR A 78 -11.97 5.73 36.56
CA TYR A 78 -11.31 5.79 35.26
C TYR A 78 -11.59 4.54 34.41
N ALA A 79 -11.32 3.35 34.97
CA ALA A 79 -11.54 2.09 34.28
C ALA A 79 -13.00 1.82 33.88
N ALA A 80 -13.96 2.44 34.58
CA ALA A 80 -15.37 2.32 34.26
C ALA A 80 -15.83 3.41 33.28
N GLU A 81 -15.72 4.68 33.69
CA GLU A 81 -16.37 5.81 33.01
C GLU A 81 -15.60 6.31 31.80
N TYR A 82 -14.27 6.41 31.87
CA TYR A 82 -13.47 6.86 30.73
C TYR A 82 -13.48 5.80 29.62
N ILE A 83 -13.36 4.52 29.98
CA ILE A 83 -13.47 3.40 29.04
C ILE A 83 -14.85 3.37 28.36
N TYR A 84 -15.93 3.56 29.13
CA TYR A 84 -17.27 3.68 28.56
C TYR A 84 -17.38 4.86 27.59
N ASN A 85 -16.93 6.06 27.99
CA ASN A 85 -17.05 7.25 27.17
C ASN A 85 -16.24 7.17 25.88
N ALA A 86 -15.05 6.58 25.92
CA ALA A 86 -14.22 6.38 24.73
C ALA A 86 -14.86 5.44 23.71
N TYR A 87 -15.57 4.40 24.17
CA TYR A 87 -16.02 3.31 23.27
C TYR A 87 -17.53 3.17 23.10
N LYS A 88 -18.36 3.96 23.80
CA LYS A 88 -19.84 3.84 23.73
C LYS A 88 -20.38 3.87 22.30
N ASN A 89 -19.80 4.71 21.43
CA ASN A 89 -20.23 4.89 20.04
C ASN A 89 -19.40 4.10 19.02
N THR A 90 -18.40 3.33 19.45
CA THR A 90 -17.58 2.54 18.52
C THR A 90 -18.40 1.40 17.95
N LYS A 91 -18.46 1.28 16.61
CA LYS A 91 -19.06 0.12 15.95
C LYS A 91 -18.17 -1.09 16.13
N THR A 92 -18.72 -2.14 16.72
CA THR A 92 -18.03 -3.40 17.04
C THR A 92 -18.82 -4.62 16.58
N CYS A 93 -19.96 -4.42 15.90
CA CYS A 93 -20.88 -5.45 15.41
C CYS A 93 -21.17 -5.30 13.92
N GLY A 94 -21.09 -6.40 13.16
CA GLY A 94 -21.48 -6.43 11.76
C GLY A 94 -20.66 -5.48 10.89
N VAL A 95 -21.31 -4.84 9.92
CA VAL A 95 -20.67 -3.92 8.98
C VAL A 95 -20.25 -2.63 9.69
N ILE A 96 -18.95 -2.34 9.69
CA ILE A 96 -18.40 -1.14 10.32
C ILE A 96 -17.98 -0.07 9.30
N GLU A 97 -17.66 -0.48 8.08
CA GLU A 97 -17.27 0.38 6.94
C GLU A 97 -17.80 -0.28 5.65
N GLU A 98 -18.34 0.52 4.75
CA GLU A 98 -18.83 0.07 3.45
C GLU A 98 -18.61 1.16 2.42
N ASP A 99 -17.99 0.78 1.30
CA ASP A 99 -17.78 1.62 0.13
C ASP A 99 -18.36 0.88 -1.09
N PRO A 100 -19.63 1.17 -1.45
CA PRO A 100 -20.28 0.54 -2.60
C PRO A 100 -19.61 0.85 -3.94
N ALA A 101 -19.00 2.04 -4.07
CA ALA A 101 -18.35 2.47 -5.31
C ALA A 101 -17.12 1.60 -5.61
N TYR A 102 -16.27 1.38 -4.60
CA TYR A 102 -15.11 0.50 -4.72
C TYR A 102 -15.41 -0.97 -4.43
N GLY A 103 -16.64 -1.30 -4.04
CA GLY A 103 -17.07 -2.68 -3.79
C GLY A 103 -16.42 -3.31 -2.57
N THR A 104 -16.14 -2.52 -1.54
CA THR A 104 -15.48 -3.01 -0.32
C THR A 104 -16.36 -2.84 0.91
N LYS A 105 -16.26 -3.80 1.83
CA LYS A 105 -17.00 -3.81 3.10
C LYS A 105 -16.15 -4.43 4.19
N LYS A 106 -16.07 -3.78 5.35
CA LYS A 106 -15.38 -4.30 6.54
C LYS A 106 -16.39 -4.73 7.59
N ILE A 107 -16.26 -5.95 8.07
CA ILE A 107 -17.16 -6.57 9.05
C ILE A 107 -16.37 -6.89 10.32
N ALA A 108 -16.85 -6.41 11.48
CA ALA A 108 -16.24 -6.68 12.77
C ALA A 108 -16.73 -8.02 13.35
N GLU A 109 -15.78 -8.85 13.76
CA GLU A 109 -16.02 -10.17 14.35
C GLU A 109 -15.30 -10.28 15.70
N PRO A 110 -15.95 -10.82 16.75
CA PRO A 110 -15.25 -11.12 17.99
C PRO A 110 -14.11 -12.12 17.74
N ILE A 111 -13.06 -12.05 18.55
CA ILE A 111 -11.97 -13.02 18.51
C ILE A 111 -12.39 -14.36 19.10
N GLY A 112 -13.15 -14.35 20.19
CA GLY A 112 -13.53 -15.54 20.95
C GLY A 112 -13.38 -15.32 22.45
N VAL A 113 -12.63 -16.17 23.11
CA VAL A 113 -12.35 -16.13 24.55
C VAL A 113 -10.99 -15.51 24.82
N ILE A 114 -10.99 -14.46 25.64
CA ILE A 114 -9.79 -13.73 26.07
C ILE A 114 -9.25 -14.32 27.37
N GLY A 115 -7.97 -14.69 27.39
CA GLY A 115 -7.24 -14.99 28.61
C GLY A 115 -6.63 -13.71 29.21
N ALA A 116 -7.09 -13.28 30.37
CA ALA A 116 -6.69 -12.01 30.97
C ALA A 116 -5.88 -12.20 32.25
N VAL A 117 -4.58 -11.86 32.20
CA VAL A 117 -3.73 -11.83 33.40
C VAL A 117 -3.84 -10.46 34.07
N ILE A 118 -4.05 -10.46 35.40
CA ILE A 118 -4.28 -9.26 36.20
C ILE A 118 -3.16 -9.07 37.24
N PRO A 119 -2.52 -7.88 37.30
CA PRO A 119 -1.41 -7.62 38.22
C PRO A 119 -1.91 -7.30 39.63
N THR A 120 -1.02 -7.44 40.62
CA THR A 120 -1.32 -7.09 42.02
C THR A 120 -1.41 -5.58 42.29
N THR A 121 -0.87 -4.73 41.40
CA THR A 121 -0.82 -3.27 41.57
C THR A 121 -2.15 -2.59 41.21
N ASN A 122 -2.81 -3.09 40.15
CA ASN A 122 -4.03 -2.55 39.57
C ASN A 122 -5.18 -3.58 39.51
N PRO A 123 -5.45 -4.36 40.58
CA PRO A 123 -6.23 -5.59 40.47
C PRO A 123 -7.68 -5.35 40.01
N THR A 124 -8.37 -4.44 40.69
CA THR A 124 -9.79 -4.14 40.44
C THR A 124 -9.99 -3.32 39.16
N SER A 125 -9.19 -2.26 38.97
CA SER A 125 -9.31 -1.38 37.80
C SER A 125 -8.96 -2.10 36.49
N THR A 126 -7.93 -2.97 36.46
CA THR A 126 -7.58 -3.72 35.25
C THR A 126 -8.62 -4.80 34.94
N ALA A 127 -9.21 -5.45 35.96
CA ALA A 127 -10.32 -6.38 35.74
C ALA A 127 -11.54 -5.67 35.14
N ILE A 128 -11.94 -4.52 35.69
CA ILE A 128 -13.03 -3.70 35.14
C ILE A 128 -12.73 -3.33 33.68
N PHE A 129 -11.57 -2.73 33.41
CA PHE A 129 -11.16 -2.31 32.07
C PHE A 129 -11.23 -3.46 31.06
N LYS A 130 -10.57 -4.60 31.35
CA LYS A 130 -10.48 -5.73 30.41
C LYS A 130 -11.84 -6.37 30.15
N THR A 131 -12.66 -6.55 31.19
CA THR A 131 -14.00 -7.11 31.03
C THR A 131 -14.91 -6.17 30.24
N LEU A 132 -14.83 -4.85 30.47
CA LEU A 132 -15.62 -3.88 29.72
C LEU A 132 -15.28 -3.87 28.22
N ILE A 133 -13.99 -3.84 27.86
CA ILE A 133 -13.60 -3.88 26.43
C ILE A 133 -13.87 -5.25 25.77
N ALA A 134 -13.81 -6.36 26.52
CA ALA A 134 -14.23 -7.68 26.06
C ALA A 134 -15.73 -7.73 25.77
N LEU A 135 -16.55 -7.17 26.68
CA LEU A 135 -18.00 -7.11 26.50
C LEU A 135 -18.40 -6.25 25.30
N LYS A 136 -17.80 -5.06 25.14
CA LYS A 136 -18.06 -4.17 24.01
C LYS A 136 -17.70 -4.80 22.66
N THR A 137 -16.87 -5.83 22.65
CA THR A 137 -16.40 -6.53 21.45
C THR A 137 -16.99 -7.93 21.28
N ARG A 138 -18.01 -8.31 22.08
CA ARG A 138 -18.70 -9.62 22.02
C ARG A 138 -17.79 -10.82 22.33
N ASN A 139 -16.73 -10.60 23.10
CA ASN A 139 -15.82 -11.66 23.53
C ASN A 139 -16.22 -12.22 24.89
N GLY A 140 -15.93 -13.50 25.11
CA GLY A 140 -15.85 -14.08 26.45
C GLY A 140 -14.50 -13.73 27.07
N ILE A 141 -14.40 -13.73 28.40
CA ILE A 141 -13.14 -13.43 29.10
C ILE A 141 -12.98 -14.31 30.34
N ILE A 142 -11.77 -14.85 30.52
CA ILE A 142 -11.37 -15.60 31.71
C ILE A 142 -10.22 -14.87 32.39
N ILE A 143 -10.38 -14.58 33.67
CA ILE A 143 -9.42 -13.80 34.46
C ILE A 143 -8.51 -14.72 35.28
N SER A 144 -7.20 -14.57 35.11
CA SER A 144 -6.18 -15.11 36.02
C SER A 144 -5.68 -14.00 36.96
N PRO A 145 -6.14 -13.99 38.22
CA PRO A 145 -5.71 -12.98 39.19
C PRO A 145 -4.33 -13.29 39.78
N HIS A 146 -3.57 -12.25 40.13
CA HIS A 146 -2.40 -12.44 40.97
C HIS A 146 -2.79 -13.00 42.35
N PRO A 147 -2.06 -13.99 42.92
CA PRO A 147 -2.42 -14.63 44.20
C PRO A 147 -2.63 -13.66 45.38
N ARG A 148 -1.84 -12.57 45.44
CA ARG A 148 -1.92 -11.52 46.48
C ARG A 148 -3.14 -10.59 46.34
N ALA A 149 -3.90 -10.67 45.24
CA ALA A 149 -5.01 -9.75 44.96
C ALA A 149 -6.25 -10.46 44.40
N LYS A 150 -6.39 -11.76 44.67
CA LYS A 150 -7.40 -12.60 44.03
C LYS A 150 -8.83 -12.25 44.44
N LYS A 151 -9.09 -11.96 45.71
CA LYS A 151 -10.44 -11.67 46.20
C LYS A 151 -10.98 -10.38 45.60
N CYS A 152 -10.19 -9.29 45.62
CA CYS A 152 -10.60 -8.01 45.07
C CYS A 152 -10.75 -8.05 43.54
N THR A 153 -9.86 -8.76 42.84
CA THR A 153 -9.95 -8.97 41.38
C THR A 153 -11.25 -9.71 41.02
N ILE A 154 -11.55 -10.82 41.70
CA ILE A 154 -12.76 -11.61 41.49
C ILE A 154 -14.01 -10.79 41.82
N ALA A 155 -13.99 -10.01 42.91
CA ALA A 155 -15.10 -9.14 43.27
C ALA A 155 -15.41 -8.10 42.18
N ALA A 156 -14.38 -7.51 41.56
CA ALA A 156 -14.55 -6.58 40.44
C ALA A 156 -15.15 -7.27 39.20
N ALA A 157 -14.61 -8.43 38.81
CA ALA A 157 -15.13 -9.22 37.70
C ALA A 157 -16.61 -9.60 37.89
N LYS A 158 -16.95 -10.00 39.12
CA LYS A 158 -18.32 -10.38 39.51
C LYS A 158 -19.30 -9.21 39.41
N VAL A 159 -18.92 -8.01 39.87
CA VAL A 159 -19.76 -6.80 39.74
C VAL A 159 -20.10 -6.52 38.27
N VAL A 160 -19.09 -6.62 37.39
CA VAL A 160 -19.26 -6.37 35.95
C VAL A 160 -20.15 -7.46 35.32
N LEU A 161 -19.89 -8.73 35.63
CA LEU A 161 -20.66 -9.87 35.12
C LEU A 161 -22.13 -9.81 35.52
N GLU A 162 -22.44 -9.66 36.82
CA GLU A 162 -23.82 -9.66 37.30
C GLU A 162 -24.64 -8.51 36.68
N ALA A 163 -24.04 -7.34 36.51
CA ALA A 163 -24.67 -6.21 35.84
C ALA A 163 -24.87 -6.45 34.33
N ALA A 164 -23.88 -7.06 33.65
CA ALA A 164 -23.96 -7.43 32.25
C ALA A 164 -25.09 -8.46 32.02
N VAL A 165 -25.17 -9.50 32.86
CA VAL A 165 -26.21 -10.54 32.80
C VAL A 165 -27.59 -9.94 33.02
N LYS A 166 -27.75 -9.09 34.04
CA LYS A 166 -29.01 -8.37 34.28
C LYS A 166 -29.44 -7.49 33.09
N ALA A 167 -28.49 -7.01 32.30
CA ALA A 167 -28.75 -6.22 31.09
C ALA A 167 -29.02 -7.07 29.84
N GLY A 168 -28.81 -8.39 29.92
CA GLY A 168 -29.10 -9.37 28.87
C GLY A 168 -27.89 -10.17 28.38
N ALA A 169 -26.70 -10.04 28.98
CA ALA A 169 -25.54 -10.84 28.57
C ALA A 169 -25.71 -12.32 28.98
N PRO A 170 -25.08 -13.28 28.26
CA PRO A 170 -25.07 -14.68 28.68
C PRO A 170 -24.38 -14.87 30.05
N GLU A 171 -24.95 -15.70 30.92
CA GLU A 171 -24.50 -15.89 32.31
C GLU A 171 -23.03 -16.30 32.44
N GLY A 172 -22.54 -17.08 31.47
CA GLY A 172 -21.18 -17.60 31.45
C GLY A 172 -20.13 -16.72 30.80
N ILE A 173 -20.44 -15.48 30.37
CA ILE A 173 -19.56 -14.69 29.50
C ILE A 173 -18.25 -14.22 30.16
N VAL A 174 -18.21 -14.20 31.50
CA VAL A 174 -17.01 -13.89 32.30
C VAL A 174 -16.72 -15.06 33.24
N GLY A 175 -15.46 -15.50 33.28
CA GLY A 175 -14.94 -16.48 34.23
C GLY A 175 -13.67 -16.00 34.94
N TRP A 176 -13.25 -16.70 35.98
CA TRP A 176 -12.01 -16.41 36.72
C TRP A 176 -11.47 -17.66 37.41
N ILE A 177 -10.19 -17.64 37.77
CA ILE A 177 -9.53 -18.66 38.58
C ILE A 177 -9.59 -18.27 40.06
N ASP A 178 -10.28 -19.04 40.90
CA ASP A 178 -10.45 -18.75 42.34
C ASP A 178 -9.17 -19.03 43.15
N ILE A 179 -8.45 -20.10 42.82
CA ILE A 179 -7.17 -20.48 43.44
C ILE A 179 -6.06 -20.41 42.38
N PRO A 180 -5.47 -19.21 42.12
CA PRO A 180 -4.51 -19.02 41.05
C PRO A 180 -3.21 -19.77 41.32
N ASN A 181 -2.75 -20.51 40.30
CA ASN A 181 -1.47 -21.18 40.25
C ASN A 181 -0.89 -21.10 38.82
N LEU A 182 0.38 -21.47 38.65
CA LEU A 182 1.06 -21.38 37.36
C LEU A 182 0.49 -22.34 36.32
N GLU A 183 0.09 -23.55 36.73
CA GLU A 183 -0.49 -24.56 35.84
C GLU A 183 -1.76 -24.01 35.17
N LEU A 184 -2.74 -23.55 35.96
CA LEU A 184 -3.99 -23.01 35.42
C LEU A 184 -3.78 -21.74 34.60
N THR A 185 -2.80 -20.91 34.95
CA THR A 185 -2.47 -19.71 34.17
C THR A 185 -1.87 -20.08 32.82
N ASN A 186 -0.97 -21.07 32.78
CA ASN A 186 -0.38 -21.56 31.54
C ASN A 186 -1.43 -22.25 30.66
N THR A 187 -2.31 -23.06 31.25
CA THR A 187 -3.44 -23.66 30.54
C THR A 187 -4.35 -22.60 29.95
N LEU A 188 -4.69 -21.54 30.71
CA LEU A 188 -5.46 -20.41 30.17
C LEU A 188 -4.76 -19.73 28.99
N MET A 189 -3.45 -19.52 29.07
CA MET A 189 -2.69 -18.91 27.98
C MET A 189 -2.66 -19.79 26.74
N ALA A 190 -2.52 -21.10 26.90
CA ALA A 190 -2.52 -22.04 25.77
C ALA A 190 -3.90 -22.19 25.11
N GLU A 191 -4.97 -22.15 25.91
CA GLU A 191 -6.33 -22.50 25.46
C GLU A 191 -7.22 -21.30 25.09
N ALA A 192 -6.82 -20.07 25.42
CA ALA A 192 -7.53 -18.86 24.99
C ALA A 192 -7.35 -18.59 23.49
N ASP A 193 -8.21 -17.74 22.91
CA ASP A 193 -8.09 -17.33 21.51
C ASP A 193 -7.20 -16.07 21.38
N ILE A 194 -7.05 -15.30 22.47
CA ILE A 194 -6.07 -14.21 22.60
C ILE A 194 -5.75 -13.95 24.09
N ILE A 195 -4.53 -13.51 24.39
CA ILE A 195 -4.09 -13.20 25.75
C ILE A 195 -3.94 -11.68 25.95
N LEU A 196 -4.52 -11.14 27.02
CA LEU A 196 -4.18 -9.82 27.55
C LEU A 196 -3.25 -9.98 28.76
N ALA A 197 -1.94 -9.93 28.52
CA ALA A 197 -0.93 -10.15 29.55
C ALA A 197 -0.50 -8.82 30.19
N THR A 198 -1.07 -8.47 31.35
CA THR A 198 -0.64 -7.31 32.14
C THR A 198 0.00 -7.80 33.43
N GLY A 199 1.33 -7.82 33.43
CA GLY A 199 2.13 -8.34 34.53
C GLY A 199 3.61 -8.05 34.28
N GLY A 200 4.48 -8.58 35.15
CA GLY A 200 5.92 -8.41 34.99
C GLY A 200 6.49 -9.11 33.74
N PRO A 201 7.74 -8.82 33.35
CA PRO A 201 8.35 -9.33 32.12
C PRO A 201 8.28 -10.86 31.94
N GLY A 202 8.45 -11.63 33.03
CA GLY A 202 8.35 -13.09 32.97
C GLY A 202 6.97 -13.60 32.54
N MET A 203 5.90 -12.95 33.00
CA MET A 203 4.53 -13.32 32.66
C MET A 203 4.18 -12.94 31.22
N VAL A 204 4.67 -11.79 30.75
CA VAL A 204 4.50 -11.36 29.36
C VAL A 204 5.27 -12.31 28.42
N LYS A 205 6.49 -12.70 28.78
CA LYS A 205 7.27 -13.69 28.03
C LYS A 205 6.54 -15.03 27.94
N ALA A 206 5.95 -15.50 29.04
CA ALA A 206 5.15 -16.72 29.05
C ALA A 206 3.95 -16.62 28.10
N ALA A 207 3.23 -15.49 28.09
CA ALA A 207 2.11 -15.26 27.16
C ALA A 207 2.56 -15.30 25.69
N TYR A 208 3.68 -14.65 25.34
CA TYR A 208 4.21 -14.72 23.97
C TYR A 208 4.81 -16.08 23.59
N SER A 209 5.03 -16.96 24.57
CA SER A 209 5.54 -18.32 24.37
C SER A 209 4.45 -19.39 24.43
N SER A 210 3.17 -19.02 24.59
CA SER A 210 2.08 -19.98 24.77
C SER A 210 1.60 -20.63 23.47
N GLY A 211 1.98 -20.09 22.31
CA GLY A 211 1.43 -20.45 21.01
C GLY A 211 0.15 -19.69 20.63
N THR A 212 -0.42 -18.92 21.57
CA THR A 212 -1.63 -18.11 21.37
C THR A 212 -1.25 -16.65 21.10
N PRO A 213 -1.96 -15.93 20.21
CA PRO A 213 -1.77 -14.50 20.04
C PRO A 213 -1.86 -13.75 21.38
N ALA A 214 -0.87 -12.91 21.67
CA ALA A 214 -0.79 -12.19 22.94
C ALA A 214 -0.63 -10.68 22.72
N LEU A 215 -1.28 -9.91 23.59
CA LEU A 215 -1.10 -8.47 23.77
C LEU A 215 -0.49 -8.26 25.16
N GLY A 216 0.83 -8.11 25.18
CA GLY A 216 1.60 -7.87 26.40
C GLY A 216 1.82 -6.39 26.71
N VAL A 217 2.48 -6.18 27.84
CA VAL A 217 3.01 -4.89 28.29
C VAL A 217 4.51 -5.03 28.56
N GLY A 218 5.17 -3.93 28.90
CA GLY A 218 6.57 -3.90 29.34
C GLY A 218 6.72 -3.25 30.71
N ALA A 219 7.93 -3.32 31.26
CA ALA A 219 8.29 -2.54 32.45
C ALA A 219 8.38 -1.05 32.11
N GLY A 220 8.09 -0.19 33.08
CA GLY A 220 8.08 1.26 32.89
C GLY A 220 9.20 1.94 33.68
N ASN A 221 10.33 2.20 33.03
CA ASN A 221 11.40 3.02 33.59
C ASN A 221 11.38 4.45 33.04
N THR A 222 10.34 5.23 33.35
CA THR A 222 10.08 6.53 32.71
C THR A 222 11.00 7.65 33.18
N PRO A 223 11.94 8.17 32.34
CA PRO A 223 12.68 9.38 32.65
C PRO A 223 11.86 10.63 32.33
N ALA A 224 12.01 11.67 33.16
CA ALA A 224 11.46 12.99 32.92
C ALA A 224 12.59 14.02 32.76
N ILE A 225 12.81 14.52 31.54
CA ILE A 225 13.74 15.63 31.31
C ILE A 225 13.06 16.95 31.65
N ILE A 226 13.73 17.80 32.42
CA ILE A 226 13.30 19.19 32.70
C ILE A 226 14.32 20.13 32.06
N ASP A 227 13.93 20.73 30.94
CA ASP A 227 14.73 21.71 30.18
C ASP A 227 14.80 23.07 30.91
N ASP A 228 15.81 23.88 30.57
CA ASP A 228 16.02 25.22 31.13
C ASP A 228 14.85 26.17 30.86
N THR A 229 14.04 25.91 29.82
CA THR A 229 12.87 26.71 29.43
C THR A 229 11.57 26.22 30.08
N ALA A 230 11.60 25.13 30.83
CA ALA A 230 10.42 24.54 31.43
C ALA A 230 9.79 25.46 32.49
N ASP A 231 8.46 25.43 32.59
CA ASP A 231 7.78 25.91 33.79
C ASP A 231 8.09 24.94 34.94
N VAL A 232 9.05 25.34 35.79
CA VAL A 232 9.52 24.54 36.93
C VAL A 232 8.37 24.19 37.88
N VAL A 233 7.43 25.11 38.10
CA VAL A 233 6.32 24.92 39.03
C VAL A 233 5.36 23.88 38.48
N LEU A 234 5.00 23.99 37.21
CA LEU A 234 4.18 22.98 36.53
C LEU A 234 4.88 21.62 36.51
N ALA A 235 6.15 21.58 36.12
CA ALA A 235 6.92 20.35 35.99
C ALA A 235 6.98 19.57 37.30
N VAL A 236 7.42 20.23 38.38
CA VAL A 236 7.52 19.62 39.71
C VAL A 236 6.15 19.16 40.21
N ASN A 237 5.10 19.97 40.03
CA ASN A 237 3.74 19.55 40.41
C ASN A 237 3.27 18.31 39.67
N SER A 238 3.51 18.25 38.38
CA SER A 238 3.08 17.16 37.51
C SER A 238 3.78 15.86 37.91
N ILE A 239 5.09 15.92 38.12
CA ILE A 239 5.89 14.78 38.58
C ILE A 239 5.42 14.33 39.97
N ILE A 240 5.19 15.24 40.91
CA ILE A 240 4.67 14.86 42.24
C ILE A 240 3.31 14.20 42.10
N HIS A 241 2.38 14.81 41.37
CA HIS A 241 1.02 14.30 41.19
C HIS A 241 1.02 12.88 40.60
N SER A 242 1.83 12.65 39.57
CA SER A 242 2.01 11.34 38.95
C SER A 242 2.67 10.34 39.91
N LYS A 243 3.81 10.69 40.51
CA LYS A 243 4.59 9.77 41.33
C LYS A 243 3.93 9.38 42.64
N THR A 244 3.12 10.27 43.23
CA THR A 244 2.39 9.95 44.47
C THR A 244 1.09 9.20 44.21
N PHE A 245 0.57 9.21 42.97
CA PHE A 245 -0.71 8.58 42.66
C PHE A 245 -0.66 7.07 42.89
N ASP A 246 -1.50 6.62 43.83
CA ASP A 246 -1.54 5.26 44.35
C ASP A 246 -0.14 4.78 44.80
N ASN A 247 0.63 5.68 45.45
CA ASN A 247 2.02 5.49 45.84
C ASN A 247 2.94 5.04 44.69
N GLY A 248 2.75 5.57 43.49
CA GLY A 248 3.67 5.37 42.35
C GLY A 248 3.56 4.01 41.66
N MET A 249 2.42 3.32 41.81
CA MET A 249 2.21 1.98 41.25
C MET A 249 1.77 1.96 39.78
N ILE A 250 1.57 3.11 39.14
CA ILE A 250 1.35 3.16 37.70
C ILE A 250 2.70 2.99 36.99
N CYS A 251 2.79 2.04 36.07
CA CYS A 251 4.03 1.75 35.31
C CYS A 251 4.53 2.94 34.50
N ALA A 252 3.62 3.81 34.02
CA ALA A 252 4.01 5.05 33.34
C ALA A 252 4.56 6.13 34.29
N SER A 253 4.54 5.95 35.62
CA SER A 253 5.02 6.95 36.58
C SER A 253 6.51 7.21 36.44
N GLU A 254 6.93 8.46 36.65
CA GLU A 254 8.33 8.86 36.55
C GLU A 254 9.20 8.02 37.49
N GLN A 255 10.35 7.55 37.03
CA GLN A 255 11.32 6.84 37.86
C GLN A 255 12.54 7.72 38.14
N SER A 256 12.80 8.67 37.25
CA SER A 256 13.90 9.62 37.38
C SER A 256 13.51 10.98 36.81
N VAL A 257 14.17 12.02 37.33
CA VAL A 257 14.17 13.36 36.74
C VAL A 257 15.59 13.71 36.32
N ILE A 258 15.74 14.22 35.10
CA ILE A 258 17.01 14.66 34.55
C ILE A 258 16.90 16.16 34.32
N VAL A 259 17.61 16.93 35.13
CA VAL A 259 17.38 18.37 35.24
C VAL A 259 18.60 19.13 34.74
N LEU A 260 18.36 20.07 33.84
CA LEU A 260 19.43 20.92 33.32
C LEU A 260 20.00 21.85 34.39
N ASP A 261 21.32 22.09 34.31
CA ASP A 261 22.10 22.81 35.32
C ASP A 261 21.50 24.17 35.69
N LYS A 262 20.99 24.96 34.73
CA LYS A 262 20.51 26.33 35.01
C LYS A 262 19.26 26.34 35.87
N VAL A 263 18.41 25.30 35.78
CA VAL A 263 17.17 25.18 36.55
C VAL A 263 17.27 24.18 37.71
N TYR A 264 18.39 23.46 37.86
CA TYR A 264 18.59 22.41 38.87
C TYR A 264 18.26 22.86 40.29
N LYS A 265 18.78 24.02 40.71
CA LYS A 265 18.51 24.57 42.04
C LYS A 265 17.03 24.93 42.23
N ALA A 266 16.42 25.59 41.24
CA ALA A 266 15.01 25.99 41.30
C ALA A 266 14.09 24.77 41.40
N VAL A 267 14.35 23.72 40.62
CA VAL A 267 13.61 22.46 40.66
C VAL A 267 13.75 21.78 42.02
N LYS A 268 14.97 21.68 42.55
CA LYS A 268 15.24 21.09 43.88
C LYS A 268 14.52 21.84 44.99
N ASP A 269 14.59 23.17 44.98
CA ASP A 269 13.93 24.02 45.97
C ASP A 269 12.40 23.89 45.89
N GLU A 270 11.84 23.80 44.67
CA GLU A 270 10.40 23.62 44.45
C GLU A 270 9.90 22.23 44.90
N PHE A 271 10.67 21.16 44.68
CA PHE A 271 10.35 19.82 45.22
C PHE A 271 10.30 19.84 46.76
N LYS A 272 11.30 20.44 47.41
CA LYS A 272 11.33 20.59 48.88
C LYS A 272 10.12 21.37 49.38
N LYS A 273 9.83 22.50 48.75
CA LYS A 273 8.67 23.35 49.09
C LYS A 273 7.34 22.59 49.01
N ARG A 274 7.23 21.61 48.13
CA ARG A 274 6.02 20.79 47.94
C ARG A 274 5.94 19.53 48.80
N GLY A 275 6.92 19.32 49.69
CA GLY A 275 6.92 18.23 50.68
C GLY A 275 7.68 16.98 50.24
N CYS A 276 8.61 17.09 49.30
CA CYS A 276 9.55 16.01 48.96
C CYS A 276 10.82 16.11 49.80
N TYR A 277 11.39 14.96 50.18
CA TYR A 277 12.59 14.88 51.00
C TYR A 277 13.81 14.49 50.16
N PHE A 278 14.87 15.29 50.23
CA PHE A 278 16.14 14.99 49.55
C PHE A 278 17.07 14.28 50.52
N LEU A 279 17.49 13.07 50.14
CA LEU A 279 18.41 12.27 50.93
C LEU A 279 19.82 12.90 50.95
N ASN A 280 20.48 12.85 52.10
CA ASN A 280 21.91 13.07 52.17
C ASN A 280 22.68 11.82 51.68
N LYS A 281 24.01 11.92 51.53
CA LYS A 281 24.83 10.82 50.98
C LYS A 281 24.68 9.49 51.74
N GLU A 282 24.62 9.52 53.07
CA GLU A 282 24.47 8.30 53.88
C GLU A 282 23.06 7.71 53.74
N GLU A 283 22.04 8.57 53.76
CA GLU A 283 20.65 8.16 53.59
C GLU A 283 20.40 7.59 52.18
N THR A 284 21.02 8.15 51.14
CA THR A 284 20.98 7.62 49.76
C THR A 284 21.49 6.19 49.72
N GLU A 285 22.63 5.88 50.35
CA GLU A 285 23.17 4.52 50.37
C GLU A 285 22.30 3.53 51.15
N LYS A 286 21.64 3.98 52.21
CA LYS A 286 20.68 3.16 52.95
C LYS A 286 19.46 2.83 52.10
N VAL A 287 18.85 3.84 51.47
CA VAL A 287 17.67 3.66 50.63
C VAL A 287 18.00 2.85 49.37
N ARG A 288 19.16 3.09 48.74
CA ARG A 288 19.67 2.34 47.58
C ARG A 288 19.55 0.83 47.76
N LYS A 289 20.04 0.32 48.89
CA LYS A 289 20.03 -1.12 49.25
C LYS A 289 18.64 -1.70 49.54
N THR A 290 17.60 -0.87 49.62
CA THR A 290 16.22 -1.33 49.81
C THR A 290 15.46 -1.45 48.49
N ILE A 291 15.97 -0.91 47.39
CA ILE A 291 15.27 -0.89 46.09
C ILE A 291 15.32 -2.28 45.43
N ILE A 292 16.52 -2.85 45.27
CA ILE A 292 16.73 -4.16 44.66
C ILE A 292 17.21 -5.15 45.72
N ILE A 293 16.55 -6.31 45.81
CA ILE A 293 16.97 -7.45 46.65
C ILE A 293 17.08 -8.67 45.76
N ASN A 294 18.24 -9.35 45.80
CA ASN A 294 18.53 -10.55 45.00
C ASN A 294 18.29 -10.34 43.48
N GLY A 295 18.64 -9.16 42.96
CA GLY A 295 18.51 -8.84 41.53
C GLY A 295 17.08 -8.57 41.06
N SER A 296 16.12 -8.33 41.96
CA SER A 296 14.75 -7.96 41.62
C SER A 296 14.22 -6.84 42.53
N LEU A 297 13.21 -6.11 42.05
CA LEU A 297 12.55 -5.07 42.84
C LEU A 297 12.01 -5.61 44.15
N ASN A 298 12.33 -4.94 45.25
CA ASN A 298 11.88 -5.31 46.59
C ASN A 298 10.36 -5.14 46.72
N ALA A 299 9.61 -6.25 46.74
CA ALA A 299 8.15 -6.24 46.87
C ALA A 299 7.63 -5.53 48.14
N LYS A 300 8.48 -5.28 49.15
CA LYS A 300 8.13 -4.55 50.38
C LYS A 300 8.04 -3.03 50.18
N ILE A 301 8.65 -2.45 49.14
CA ILE A 301 8.55 -0.99 48.89
C ILE A 301 7.40 -0.64 47.94
N VAL A 302 6.96 -1.61 47.13
CA VAL A 302 5.95 -1.39 46.09
C VAL A 302 4.64 -0.90 46.70
N GLY A 303 4.18 0.27 46.23
CA GLY A 303 2.95 0.91 46.69
C GLY A 303 2.95 1.35 48.17
N GLN A 304 4.11 1.42 48.82
CA GLN A 304 4.22 1.92 50.20
C GLN A 304 4.40 3.45 50.22
N LYS A 305 4.07 4.07 51.36
CA LYS A 305 4.34 5.50 51.57
C LYS A 305 5.85 5.75 51.63
N ALA A 306 6.27 6.94 51.23
CA ALA A 306 7.66 7.39 51.33
C ALA A 306 8.22 7.20 52.76
N HIS A 307 7.48 7.65 53.78
CA HIS A 307 7.88 7.46 55.18
C HIS A 307 8.13 5.99 55.56
N THR A 308 7.27 5.06 55.12
CA THR A 308 7.43 3.63 55.37
C THR A 308 8.69 3.06 54.71
N ILE A 309 9.02 3.53 53.51
CA ILE A 309 10.22 3.11 52.78
C ILE A 309 11.49 3.64 53.45
N ALA A 310 11.49 4.92 53.86
CA ALA A 310 12.60 5.48 54.64
C ALA A 310 12.82 4.69 55.94
N ALA A 311 11.76 4.40 56.69
CA ALA A 311 11.85 3.61 57.90
C ALA A 311 12.42 2.19 57.65
N LEU A 312 12.03 1.55 56.54
CA LEU A 312 12.59 0.26 56.12
C LEU A 312 14.11 0.34 55.84
N ALA A 313 14.58 1.49 55.33
CA ALA A 313 15.99 1.78 55.11
C ALA A 313 16.75 2.24 56.36
N GLY A 314 16.06 2.46 57.49
CA GLY A 314 16.66 3.06 58.70
C GLY A 314 16.96 4.55 58.54
N VAL A 315 16.14 5.27 57.76
CA VAL A 315 16.16 6.73 57.58
C VAL A 315 14.88 7.31 58.19
N ASP A 316 15.00 8.39 58.96
CA ASP A 316 13.85 9.09 59.52
C ASP A 316 13.47 10.30 58.64
N VAL A 317 12.21 10.34 58.20
CA VAL A 317 11.66 11.43 57.40
C VAL A 317 10.27 11.79 57.94
N PRO A 318 9.81 13.05 57.81
CA PRO A 318 8.47 13.43 58.24
C PRO A 318 7.39 12.52 57.63
N GLU A 319 6.36 12.16 58.40
CA GLU A 319 5.28 11.27 57.92
C GLU A 319 4.54 11.85 56.71
N SER A 320 4.47 13.19 56.61
CA SER A 320 3.89 13.91 55.48
C SER A 320 4.76 13.93 54.22
N THR A 321 5.94 13.30 54.24
CA THR A 321 6.85 13.24 53.08
C THR A 321 6.13 12.56 51.91
N LYS A 322 6.09 13.25 50.77
CA LYS A 322 5.40 12.76 49.57
C LYS A 322 6.27 11.81 48.75
N ILE A 323 7.52 12.21 48.51
CA ILE A 323 8.49 11.48 47.68
C ILE A 323 9.86 11.62 48.34
N ILE A 324 10.62 10.53 48.34
CA ILE A 324 12.04 10.55 48.69
C ILE A 324 12.87 10.63 47.41
N ILE A 325 13.79 11.59 47.35
CA ILE A 325 14.60 11.88 46.17
C ILE A 325 16.07 11.59 46.49
N GLY A 326 16.66 10.66 45.75
CA GLY A 326 18.10 10.39 45.77
C GLY A 326 18.79 11.14 44.64
N GLU A 327 19.75 12.00 44.96
CA GLU A 327 20.65 12.58 43.96
C GLU A 327 21.75 11.58 43.62
N VAL A 328 21.77 11.12 42.37
CA VAL A 328 22.69 10.08 41.87
C VAL A 328 23.28 10.50 40.51
N GLU A 329 24.43 9.93 40.15
CA GLU A 329 25.17 10.31 38.94
C GLU A 329 25.10 9.23 37.83
N SER A 330 25.17 7.97 38.23
CA SER A 330 25.19 6.81 37.32
C SER A 330 23.80 6.47 36.80
N VAL A 331 23.68 6.22 35.50
CA VAL A 331 22.46 5.71 34.86
C VAL A 331 22.58 4.23 34.50
N ASP A 332 23.70 3.60 34.83
CA ASP A 332 23.97 2.19 34.57
C ASP A 332 23.05 1.29 35.40
N ILE A 333 22.68 0.13 34.87
CA ILE A 333 21.83 -0.86 35.54
C ILE A 333 22.37 -1.33 36.91
N SER A 334 23.65 -1.12 37.24
CA SER A 334 24.19 -1.37 38.58
C SER A 334 23.75 -0.34 39.63
N GLU A 335 23.27 0.84 39.21
CA GLU A 335 22.70 1.86 40.10
C GLU A 335 21.24 1.50 40.42
N GLU A 336 20.94 1.16 41.66
CA GLU A 336 19.59 0.75 42.06
C GLU A 336 18.54 1.87 41.89
N PHE A 337 18.94 3.14 42.00
CA PHE A 337 18.04 4.26 41.70
C PHE A 337 17.67 4.38 40.22
N ALA A 338 18.44 3.77 39.31
CA ALA A 338 18.18 3.78 37.88
C ALA A 338 17.03 2.85 37.46
N HIS A 339 16.58 1.94 38.35
CA HIS A 339 15.52 0.95 38.05
C HIS A 339 14.10 1.49 38.20
N GLU A 340 13.13 0.73 37.70
CA GLU A 340 11.72 0.90 38.06
C GLU A 340 11.50 0.59 39.55
N LYS A 341 10.86 1.51 40.28
CA LYS A 341 10.71 1.44 41.75
C LYS A 341 9.29 1.20 42.24
N LEU A 342 8.27 1.43 41.40
CA LEU A 342 6.82 1.30 41.69
C LEU A 342 6.39 1.79 43.09
N SER A 343 7.01 2.88 43.55
CA SER A 343 6.94 3.44 44.90
C SER A 343 7.33 4.92 44.84
N PRO A 344 7.03 5.77 45.85
CA PRO A 344 7.34 7.20 45.84
C PRO A 344 8.82 7.47 46.16
N VAL A 345 9.71 6.83 45.39
CA VAL A 345 11.16 7.01 45.37
C VAL A 345 11.55 7.47 43.98
N LEU A 346 12.34 8.53 43.88
CA LEU A 346 12.71 9.18 42.61
C LEU A 346 14.23 9.41 42.55
N ALA A 347 14.84 9.09 41.42
CA ALA A 347 16.22 9.48 41.15
C ALA A 347 16.26 10.89 40.58
N MET A 348 17.21 11.73 41.01
CA MET A 348 17.46 13.04 40.42
C MET A 348 18.86 13.11 39.86
N TYR A 349 18.95 13.32 38.55
CA TYR A 349 20.17 13.46 37.78
C TYR A 349 20.36 14.90 37.34
N LYS A 350 21.61 15.36 37.39
CA LYS A 350 22.03 16.63 36.82
C LYS A 350 22.57 16.41 35.41
N ALA A 351 22.21 17.27 34.47
CA ALA A 351 22.79 17.31 33.12
C ALA A 351 23.25 18.73 32.78
N LYS A 352 24.42 18.88 32.16
CA LYS A 352 24.99 20.17 31.77
C LYS A 352 24.36 20.71 30.49
N THR A 353 23.97 19.81 29.59
CA THR A 353 23.38 20.15 28.29
C THR A 353 22.14 19.30 28.02
N PHE A 354 21.29 19.75 27.08
CA PHE A 354 20.12 18.99 26.67
C PHE A 354 20.50 17.67 25.99
N ASP A 355 21.60 17.63 25.24
CA ASP A 355 22.08 16.40 24.61
C ASP A 355 22.55 15.38 25.68
N GLU A 356 23.25 15.82 26.73
CA GLU A 356 23.60 14.96 27.87
C GLU A 356 22.33 14.43 28.60
N ALA A 357 21.28 15.26 28.70
CA ALA A 357 20.02 14.83 29.28
C ALA A 357 19.33 13.74 28.44
N ILE A 358 19.41 13.86 27.11
CA ILE A 358 18.93 12.82 26.17
C ILE A 358 19.72 11.53 26.36
N GLU A 359 21.06 11.58 26.39
CA GLU A 359 21.91 10.39 26.55
C GLU A 359 21.58 9.62 27.85
N LYS A 360 21.43 10.35 28.96
CA LYS A 360 21.00 9.76 30.24
C LYS A 360 19.61 9.13 30.14
N ALA A 361 18.65 9.81 29.52
CA ALA A 361 17.29 9.30 29.36
C ALA A 361 17.25 8.05 28.49
N GLU A 362 18.00 8.03 27.38
CA GLU A 362 18.07 6.89 26.47
C GLU A 362 18.65 5.65 27.16
N HIS A 363 19.72 5.82 27.96
CA HIS A 363 20.32 4.73 28.73
C HIS A 363 19.33 4.12 29.73
N LEU A 364 18.65 4.97 30.52
CA LEU A 364 17.64 4.51 31.49
C LEU A 364 16.50 3.74 30.82
N ILE A 365 16.09 4.17 29.63
CA ILE A 365 15.07 3.48 28.84
C ILE A 365 15.59 2.13 28.34
N ALA A 366 16.85 2.07 27.88
CA ALA A 366 17.45 0.85 27.36
C ALA A 366 17.49 -0.29 28.39
N ASP A 367 17.75 0.04 29.65
CA ASP A 367 17.93 -0.95 30.72
C ASP A 367 16.63 -1.43 31.38
N GLY A 368 15.50 -0.75 31.16
CA GLY A 368 14.25 -1.14 31.83
C GLY A 368 12.96 -0.44 31.39
N GLY A 369 12.97 0.33 30.31
CA GLY A 369 11.83 1.15 29.89
C GLY A 369 11.49 1.11 28.40
N TYR A 370 12.16 0.27 27.61
CA TYR A 370 11.97 0.23 26.16
C TYR A 370 10.49 0.07 25.78
N GLY A 371 10.04 0.98 24.93
CA GLY A 371 8.68 1.00 24.41
C GLY A 371 7.64 1.60 25.34
N HIS A 372 7.92 1.84 26.62
CA HIS A 372 6.86 2.21 27.57
C HIS A 372 6.50 3.72 27.52
N THR A 373 7.22 4.56 28.26
CA THR A 373 6.90 6.00 28.40
C THR A 373 8.13 6.83 28.72
N SER A 374 8.27 8.01 28.11
CA SER A 374 9.24 9.07 28.45
C SER A 374 8.50 10.40 28.62
N SER A 375 9.07 11.32 29.39
CA SER A 375 8.48 12.64 29.66
C SER A 375 9.46 13.78 29.42
N LEU A 376 8.96 14.88 28.86
CA LEU A 376 9.71 16.11 28.60
C LEU A 376 8.92 17.32 29.13
N TYR A 377 9.53 18.06 30.04
CA TYR A 377 9.04 19.37 30.48
C TYR A 377 9.88 20.45 29.80
N ILE A 378 9.24 21.28 28.97
CA ILE A 378 9.90 22.24 28.08
C ILE A 378 8.91 23.33 27.61
N ASN A 379 9.40 24.50 27.21
CA ASN A 379 8.59 25.42 26.42
C ASN A 379 8.37 24.84 25.01
N VAL A 380 7.12 24.67 24.59
CA VAL A 380 6.77 24.06 23.28
C VAL A 380 7.25 24.86 22.06
N ALA A 381 7.74 26.10 22.26
CA ALA A 381 8.44 26.86 21.24
C ALA A 381 9.81 26.25 20.86
N GLU A 382 10.41 25.44 21.72
CA GLU A 382 11.71 24.78 21.53
C GLU A 382 11.61 23.54 20.59
N LYS A 383 11.18 23.78 19.35
CA LYS A 383 10.87 22.71 18.37
C LYS A 383 12.05 21.78 18.10
N GLU A 384 13.27 22.31 18.02
CA GLU A 384 14.47 21.51 17.73
C GLU A 384 14.78 20.52 18.86
N LYS A 385 14.76 20.99 20.11
CA LYS A 385 14.96 20.12 21.29
C LYS A 385 13.87 19.06 21.40
N MET A 386 12.61 19.44 21.16
CA MET A 386 11.52 18.47 21.12
C MET A 386 11.74 17.40 20.05
N ALA A 387 12.15 17.79 18.84
CA ALA A 387 12.45 16.85 17.76
C ALA A 387 13.61 15.90 18.12
N LYS A 388 14.69 16.42 18.72
CA LYS A 388 15.81 15.60 19.22
C LYS A 388 15.37 14.57 20.24
N HIS A 389 14.57 14.97 21.24
CA HIS A 389 14.02 14.05 22.24
C HIS A 389 13.12 12.98 21.59
N GLN A 390 12.22 13.40 20.70
CA GLN A 390 11.31 12.49 19.99
C GLN A 390 12.06 11.45 19.14
N ALA A 391 13.16 11.85 18.51
CA ALA A 391 13.99 10.94 17.72
C ALA A 391 14.78 9.94 18.57
N ALA A 392 15.24 10.35 19.76
CA ALA A 392 16.08 9.52 20.62
C ALA A 392 15.28 8.55 21.52
N MET A 393 14.13 8.97 22.05
CA MET A 393 13.40 8.16 23.03
C MET A 393 12.69 6.97 22.37
N LYS A 394 13.24 5.77 22.57
CA LYS A 394 12.61 4.49 22.19
C LYS A 394 11.45 4.11 23.11
N THR A 395 10.42 4.95 23.15
CA THR A 395 9.20 4.77 23.96
C THR A 395 7.96 5.05 23.11
N CYS A 396 6.89 4.27 23.26
CA CYS A 396 5.68 4.44 22.47
C CYS A 396 4.80 5.60 22.94
N ARG A 397 5.05 6.13 24.14
CA ARG A 397 4.36 7.31 24.71
C ARG A 397 5.39 8.35 25.09
N ILE A 398 5.43 9.45 24.35
CA ILE A 398 6.26 10.61 24.67
C ILE A 398 5.34 11.71 25.19
N LEU A 399 5.49 12.05 26.46
CA LEU A 399 4.60 12.95 27.17
C LEU A 399 5.26 14.31 27.34
N VAL A 400 4.58 15.39 26.95
CA VAL A 400 5.10 16.75 27.03
C VAL A 400 4.26 17.57 28.00
N ASN A 401 4.91 18.14 29.03
CA ASN A 401 4.27 19.01 30.02
C ASN A 401 3.03 18.42 30.70
N THR A 402 3.03 17.11 30.98
CA THR A 402 1.91 16.41 31.64
C THR A 402 2.44 15.41 32.66
N PRO A 403 1.72 15.17 33.78
CA PRO A 403 2.04 14.09 34.71
C PRO A 403 2.05 12.74 33.97
N SER A 404 3.12 11.95 34.13
CA SER A 404 3.34 10.81 33.24
C SER A 404 2.38 9.64 33.47
N SER A 405 1.95 9.40 34.72
CA SER A 405 0.98 8.34 35.04
C SER A 405 -0.36 8.56 34.36
N GLN A 406 -0.95 9.74 34.54
CA GLN A 406 -2.24 10.13 33.97
C GLN A 406 -2.13 10.36 32.46
N GLY A 407 -1.02 10.96 32.01
CA GLY A 407 -0.75 11.16 30.59
C GLY A 407 -0.57 9.84 29.85
N GLY A 408 0.12 8.85 30.41
CA GLY A 408 0.41 7.57 29.76
C GLY A 408 -0.83 6.66 29.62
N ILE A 409 -1.71 6.68 30.62
CA ILE A 409 -2.95 5.88 30.57
C ILE A 409 -3.98 6.44 29.58
N GLY A 410 -3.95 7.74 29.28
CA GLY A 410 -4.76 8.37 28.23
C GLY A 410 -5.99 9.16 28.72
N ASP A 411 -6.52 10.03 27.85
CA ASP A 411 -7.80 10.77 27.95
C ASP A 411 -7.95 11.78 29.12
N LEU A 412 -7.03 11.77 30.10
CA LEU A 412 -7.05 12.72 31.23
C LEU A 412 -6.38 14.06 30.89
N TYR A 413 -5.23 14.00 30.23
CA TYR A 413 -4.44 15.18 29.79
C TYR A 413 -4.24 15.21 28.27
N ASN A 414 -4.73 14.20 27.55
CA ASN A 414 -4.59 14.04 26.11
C ASN A 414 -5.85 13.40 25.48
N PHE A 415 -6.67 14.24 24.84
CA PHE A 415 -8.01 13.88 24.34
C PHE A 415 -8.07 12.81 23.22
N LYS A 416 -6.93 12.32 22.74
CA LYS A 416 -6.83 11.36 21.63
C LYS A 416 -6.02 10.12 21.96
N LEU A 417 -5.26 10.09 23.06
CA LEU A 417 -4.61 8.86 23.50
C LEU A 417 -5.67 7.99 24.17
N ALA A 418 -5.91 6.79 23.64
CA ALA A 418 -7.00 5.93 24.11
C ALA A 418 -6.84 5.59 25.60
N PRO A 419 -7.92 5.65 26.41
CA PRO A 419 -7.81 5.33 27.81
C PRO A 419 -7.60 3.82 28.01
N SER A 420 -6.53 3.44 28.74
CA SER A 420 -6.18 2.04 28.94
C SER A 420 -5.39 1.79 30.23
N LEU A 421 -5.47 0.54 30.72
CA LEU A 421 -4.62 0.00 31.79
C LEU A 421 -3.77 -1.19 31.29
N THR A 422 -3.67 -1.35 29.97
CA THR A 422 -2.76 -2.29 29.30
C THR A 422 -2.00 -1.51 28.24
N LEU A 423 -0.77 -1.13 28.59
CA LEU A 423 0.06 -0.21 27.84
C LEU A 423 1.09 -1.00 27.02
N GLY A 424 0.81 -1.22 25.74
CA GLY A 424 1.72 -1.92 24.83
C GLY A 424 3.04 -1.17 24.66
N CYS A 425 4.14 -1.91 24.60
CA CYS A 425 5.50 -1.36 24.47
C CYS A 425 6.14 -1.62 23.09
N GLY A 426 5.35 -2.09 22.11
CA GLY A 426 5.83 -2.36 20.76
C GLY A 426 6.97 -3.38 20.71
N SER A 427 7.60 -3.49 19.54
CA SER A 427 8.67 -4.46 19.32
C SER A 427 9.89 -4.23 20.22
N TRP A 428 10.17 -2.98 20.62
CA TRP A 428 11.25 -2.66 21.55
C TRP A 428 11.06 -3.29 22.93
N GLY A 429 9.81 -3.36 23.42
CA GLY A 429 9.46 -4.05 24.67
C GLY A 429 9.11 -5.53 24.50
N GLY A 430 9.34 -6.12 23.31
CA GLY A 430 8.94 -7.49 23.01
C GLY A 430 7.42 -7.70 22.96
N ASN A 431 6.66 -6.69 22.50
CA ASN A 431 5.21 -6.74 22.38
C ASN A 431 4.75 -6.58 20.91
N SER A 432 3.59 -7.16 20.61
CA SER A 432 2.90 -7.07 19.32
C SER A 432 2.14 -5.76 19.12
N VAL A 433 2.01 -4.93 20.17
CA VAL A 433 1.24 -3.68 20.18
C VAL A 433 2.04 -2.58 20.88
N SER A 434 2.08 -1.38 20.28
CA SER A 434 2.71 -0.17 20.81
C SER A 434 1.71 0.85 21.36
N GLU A 435 0.42 0.51 21.33
CA GLU A 435 -0.66 1.42 21.68
C GLU A 435 -1.24 1.15 23.07
N ASN A 436 -2.11 2.06 23.51
CA ASN A 436 -3.04 1.79 24.60
C ASN A 436 -4.07 0.78 24.11
N VAL A 437 -4.03 -0.44 24.67
CA VAL A 437 -4.92 -1.53 24.25
C VAL A 437 -6.38 -1.15 24.54
N GLY A 438 -7.29 -1.58 23.67
CA GLY A 438 -8.69 -1.18 23.65
C GLY A 438 -9.48 -2.00 22.62
N VAL A 439 -10.73 -1.64 22.35
CA VAL A 439 -11.70 -2.47 21.60
C VAL A 439 -11.21 -2.93 20.22
N LYS A 440 -10.44 -2.10 19.49
CA LYS A 440 -9.95 -2.45 18.14
C LYS A 440 -9.02 -3.66 18.13
N HIS A 441 -8.36 -3.94 19.26
CA HIS A 441 -7.41 -5.04 19.39
C HIS A 441 -8.09 -6.37 19.74
N LEU A 442 -9.40 -6.33 20.01
CA LEU A 442 -10.22 -7.48 20.42
C LEU A 442 -11.26 -7.87 19.36
N ILE A 443 -11.06 -7.43 18.11
CA ILE A 443 -11.91 -7.78 16.98
C ILE A 443 -11.06 -8.16 15.77
N ASN A 444 -11.53 -9.15 15.02
CA ASN A 444 -11.05 -9.40 13.67
C ASN A 444 -11.84 -8.55 12.68
N ILE A 445 -11.19 -8.09 11.61
CA ILE A 445 -11.85 -7.39 10.51
C ILE A 445 -11.88 -8.31 9.30
N LYS A 446 -13.08 -8.74 8.90
CA LYS A 446 -13.30 -9.42 7.62
C LYS A 446 -13.47 -8.36 6.53
N THR A 447 -12.64 -8.40 5.50
CA THR A 447 -12.79 -7.56 4.31
C THR A 447 -13.50 -8.34 3.21
N VAL A 448 -14.67 -7.87 2.81
CA VAL A 448 -15.39 -8.33 1.62
C VAL A 448 -15.01 -7.39 0.47
N ALA A 449 -14.53 -7.96 -0.63
CA ALA A 449 -14.19 -7.23 -1.84
C ALA A 449 -14.92 -7.86 -3.03
N GLU A 450 -15.77 -7.08 -3.67
CA GLU A 450 -16.48 -7.46 -4.89
C GLU A 450 -15.59 -7.21 -6.11
N ARG A 451 -15.82 -7.97 -7.20
CA ARG A 451 -15.14 -7.68 -8.48
C ARG A 451 -15.45 -6.25 -8.89
N ARG A 452 -14.39 -5.49 -9.14
CA ARG A 452 -14.42 -4.22 -9.87
C ARG A 452 -13.45 -4.36 -11.03
N GLU A 453 -13.85 -3.82 -12.17
CA GLU A 453 -13.01 -3.84 -13.36
C GLU A 453 -12.22 -2.54 -13.40
N ASN A 454 -10.96 -2.64 -13.83
CA ASN A 454 -10.16 -1.46 -14.09
C ASN A 454 -10.92 -0.56 -15.08
N MET A 455 -10.98 0.74 -14.78
CA MET A 455 -11.45 1.75 -15.75
C MET A 455 -10.62 1.63 -17.03
N LEU A 456 -11.22 1.85 -18.19
CA LEU A 456 -10.47 2.13 -19.42
C LEU A 456 -10.90 3.50 -19.94
N TRP A 457 -10.08 4.08 -20.80
CA TRP A 457 -10.42 5.26 -21.57
C TRP A 457 -10.10 4.99 -23.03
N PHE A 458 -10.65 5.82 -23.91
CA PHE A 458 -10.32 5.80 -25.32
C PHE A 458 -9.60 7.11 -25.65
N ARG A 459 -8.31 7.03 -25.96
CA ARG A 459 -7.45 8.18 -26.27
C ARG A 459 -7.00 8.13 -27.73
N THR A 460 -7.18 9.25 -28.39
CA THR A 460 -6.78 9.52 -29.78
C THR A 460 -6.14 10.90 -29.84
N PRO A 461 -5.45 11.27 -30.93
CA PRO A 461 -5.07 12.65 -31.16
C PRO A 461 -6.26 13.59 -30.98
N GLU A 462 -6.00 14.84 -30.59
CA GLU A 462 -7.04 15.85 -30.42
C GLU A 462 -7.80 16.06 -31.73
N LYS A 463 -7.07 16.04 -32.85
CA LYS A 463 -7.61 16.23 -34.20
C LYS A 463 -7.05 15.20 -35.16
N VAL A 464 -7.93 14.52 -35.88
CA VAL A 464 -7.61 13.57 -36.94
C VAL A 464 -8.26 14.08 -38.23
N TYR A 465 -7.45 14.62 -39.13
CA TYR A 465 -7.88 15.00 -40.48
C TYR A 465 -7.70 13.81 -41.40
N PHE A 466 -8.65 13.61 -42.30
CA PHE A 466 -8.61 12.56 -43.31
C PHE A 466 -9.29 13.05 -44.58
N LYS A 467 -9.16 12.27 -45.66
CA LYS A 467 -9.51 12.57 -47.08
C LYS A 467 -8.34 13.05 -47.91
N LYS A 468 -8.41 12.72 -49.19
CA LYS A 468 -7.51 13.22 -50.23
C LYS A 468 -7.52 14.76 -50.27
N GLY A 469 -6.33 15.37 -50.23
CA GLY A 469 -6.11 16.81 -50.33
C GLY A 469 -6.40 17.60 -49.05
N CYS A 470 -6.57 16.93 -47.90
CA CYS A 470 -6.89 17.61 -46.64
C CYS A 470 -5.68 18.31 -45.98
N MET A 471 -4.45 17.93 -46.33
CA MET A 471 -3.25 18.38 -45.62
C MET A 471 -3.05 19.90 -45.61
N PRO A 472 -3.17 20.64 -46.74
CA PRO A 472 -3.03 22.09 -46.72
C PRO A 472 -4.09 22.79 -45.86
N VAL A 473 -5.30 22.22 -45.78
CA VAL A 473 -6.39 22.76 -44.97
C VAL A 473 -6.09 22.56 -43.49
N ALA A 474 -5.67 21.36 -43.09
CA ALA A 474 -5.30 21.03 -41.72
C ALA A 474 -4.10 21.87 -41.23
N LEU A 475 -3.09 22.07 -42.07
CA LEU A 475 -1.91 22.88 -41.74
C LEU A 475 -2.22 24.35 -41.44
N ASN A 476 -3.35 24.91 -41.93
CA ASN A 476 -3.77 26.27 -41.55
C ASN A 476 -3.95 26.43 -40.04
N GLU A 477 -4.39 25.39 -39.36
CA GLU A 477 -4.67 25.44 -37.92
C GLU A 477 -3.41 25.63 -37.08
N LEU A 478 -2.23 25.29 -37.61
CA LEU A 478 -0.97 25.61 -36.96
C LEU A 478 -0.88 27.11 -36.66
N LYS A 479 -1.36 27.96 -37.58
CA LYS A 479 -1.44 29.40 -37.37
C LYS A 479 -2.72 29.82 -36.66
N THR A 480 -3.89 29.37 -37.12
CA THR A 480 -5.18 29.95 -36.68
C THR A 480 -5.62 29.47 -35.30
N GLU A 481 -5.39 28.20 -34.97
CA GLU A 481 -5.85 27.60 -33.72
C GLU A 481 -4.70 27.45 -32.71
N TYR A 482 -3.53 27.04 -33.19
CA TYR A 482 -2.38 26.71 -32.35
C TYR A 482 -1.34 27.83 -32.22
N ASN A 483 -1.44 28.91 -33.00
CA ASN A 483 -0.54 30.08 -32.97
C ASN A 483 0.98 29.74 -33.06
N ARG A 484 1.32 28.71 -33.84
CA ARG A 484 2.70 28.23 -34.04
C ARG A 484 3.47 29.11 -35.00
N LYS A 485 4.77 29.24 -34.75
CA LYS A 485 5.68 30.16 -35.45
C LYS A 485 6.89 29.45 -36.04
N LYS A 486 7.27 28.29 -35.50
CA LYS A 486 8.48 27.56 -35.90
C LYS A 486 8.22 26.07 -35.98
N ALA A 487 8.23 25.53 -37.20
CA ALA A 487 8.02 24.11 -37.47
C ALA A 487 9.32 23.35 -37.73
N PHE A 488 9.49 22.19 -37.13
CA PHE A 488 10.60 21.29 -37.43
C PHE A 488 10.09 20.02 -38.08
N ILE A 489 10.47 19.80 -39.34
CA ILE A 489 10.01 18.67 -40.15
C ILE A 489 10.99 17.51 -40.00
N VAL A 490 10.49 16.33 -39.66
CA VAL A 490 11.27 15.09 -39.54
C VAL A 490 10.78 14.09 -40.61
N THR A 491 11.70 13.63 -41.46
CA THR A 491 11.40 12.72 -42.59
C THR A 491 12.61 11.85 -42.93
N ASP A 492 12.43 10.87 -43.82
CA ASP A 492 13.56 10.16 -44.46
C ASP A 492 14.09 10.90 -45.71
N SER A 493 15.27 10.48 -46.15
CA SER A 493 15.99 11.08 -47.28
C SER A 493 15.32 10.84 -48.62
N PHE A 494 14.56 9.75 -48.77
CA PHE A 494 13.86 9.45 -50.01
C PHE A 494 12.69 10.41 -50.19
N LEU A 495 11.80 10.53 -49.20
CA LEU A 495 10.65 11.43 -49.22
C LEU A 495 11.07 12.89 -49.40
N PHE A 496 12.15 13.31 -48.74
CA PHE A 496 12.70 14.65 -48.92
C PHE A 496 13.15 14.89 -50.37
N LYS A 497 13.97 14.00 -50.94
CA LYS A 497 14.48 14.11 -52.32
C LYS A 497 13.38 13.97 -53.37
N SER A 498 12.32 13.21 -53.06
CA SER A 498 11.13 13.06 -53.89
C SER A 498 10.16 14.23 -53.80
N GLY A 499 10.44 15.23 -52.96
CA GLY A 499 9.66 16.48 -52.88
C GLY A 499 8.39 16.41 -52.05
N PHE A 500 8.17 15.36 -51.26
CA PHE A 500 6.95 15.23 -50.43
C PHE A 500 6.87 16.32 -49.35
N THR A 501 8.01 16.78 -48.84
CA THR A 501 8.06 17.89 -47.86
C THR A 501 7.61 19.22 -48.45
N LYS A 502 7.66 19.38 -49.78
CA LYS A 502 7.34 20.65 -50.44
C LYS A 502 5.89 21.10 -50.19
N ASN A 503 4.96 20.16 -50.19
CA ASN A 503 3.55 20.44 -49.90
C ASN A 503 3.33 20.97 -48.48
N ILE A 504 4.24 20.67 -47.55
CA ILE A 504 4.24 21.22 -46.19
C ILE A 504 4.95 22.58 -46.19
N THR A 505 6.17 22.66 -46.73
CA THR A 505 6.97 23.89 -46.68
C THR A 505 6.33 25.05 -47.42
N ASP A 506 5.77 24.82 -48.60
CA ASP A 506 5.07 25.87 -49.37
C ASP A 506 3.88 26.43 -48.57
N LYS A 507 3.20 25.57 -47.79
CA LYS A 507 2.10 25.99 -46.93
C LYS A 507 2.58 26.73 -45.69
N LEU A 508 3.68 26.31 -45.09
CA LEU A 508 4.30 27.00 -43.95
C LEU A 508 4.80 28.41 -44.36
N ASP A 509 5.37 28.55 -45.56
CA ASP A 509 5.75 29.84 -46.15
C ASP A 509 4.53 30.77 -46.32
N GLU A 510 3.42 30.26 -46.86
CA GLU A 510 2.15 31.02 -46.98
C GLU A 510 1.65 31.51 -45.61
N LEU A 511 1.80 30.67 -44.58
CA LEU A 511 1.40 30.99 -43.21
C LEU A 511 2.41 31.90 -42.50
N GLY A 512 3.62 32.09 -43.02
CA GLY A 512 4.71 32.82 -42.37
C GLY A 512 5.28 32.08 -41.14
N ILE A 513 5.22 30.74 -41.15
CA ILE A 513 5.80 29.87 -40.13
C ILE A 513 7.21 29.50 -40.59
N GLN A 514 8.21 29.86 -39.80
CA GLN A 514 9.60 29.49 -40.10
C GLN A 514 9.76 27.98 -39.97
N TYR A 515 10.61 27.36 -40.80
CA TYR A 515 10.83 25.93 -40.70
C TYR A 515 12.27 25.49 -40.90
N ALA A 516 12.59 24.35 -40.31
CA ALA A 516 13.80 23.57 -40.54
C ALA A 516 13.42 22.11 -40.80
N CYS A 517 14.31 21.33 -41.42
CA CYS A 517 14.04 19.95 -41.79
C CYS A 517 15.21 19.04 -41.46
N PHE A 518 14.93 17.96 -40.72
CA PHE A 518 15.80 16.81 -40.56
C PHE A 518 15.30 15.68 -41.46
N TYR A 519 16.12 15.25 -42.41
CA TYR A 519 15.74 14.27 -43.44
C TYR A 519 16.64 13.02 -43.46
N ASP A 520 17.41 12.78 -42.39
CA ASP A 520 18.37 11.67 -42.30
C ASP A 520 17.86 10.53 -41.40
N VAL A 521 16.55 10.29 -41.40
CA VAL A 521 15.96 9.14 -40.70
C VAL A 521 16.10 7.88 -41.55
N ALA A 522 16.76 6.86 -41.00
CA ALA A 522 16.87 5.54 -41.60
C ALA A 522 15.67 4.63 -41.20
N PRO A 523 15.37 3.58 -41.99
CA PRO A 523 14.55 2.46 -41.51
C PRO A 523 15.13 1.88 -40.21
N ASP A 524 14.27 1.47 -39.28
CA ASP A 524 14.66 1.06 -37.91
C ASP A 524 15.52 2.16 -37.22
N PRO A 525 14.92 3.30 -36.86
CA PRO A 525 15.67 4.48 -36.44
C PRO A 525 16.51 4.19 -35.19
N THR A 526 17.67 4.84 -35.12
CA THR A 526 18.64 4.66 -34.04
C THR A 526 18.69 5.85 -33.10
N LEU A 527 19.12 5.63 -31.85
CA LEU A 527 19.26 6.70 -30.87
C LEU A 527 20.24 7.78 -31.35
N GLY A 528 21.35 7.37 -32.00
CA GLY A 528 22.27 8.33 -32.61
C GLY A 528 21.63 9.20 -33.70
N CYS A 529 20.68 8.66 -34.49
CA CYS A 529 19.91 9.44 -35.46
C CYS A 529 19.01 10.47 -34.75
N ALA A 530 18.28 10.05 -33.71
CA ALA A 530 17.45 10.95 -32.92
C ALA A 530 18.27 12.07 -32.27
N MET A 531 19.44 11.77 -31.69
CA MET A 531 20.31 12.77 -31.06
C MET A 531 20.77 13.86 -32.03
N LYS A 532 21.13 13.51 -33.27
CA LYS A 532 21.48 14.49 -34.31
C LYS A 532 20.30 15.39 -34.67
N GLY A 533 19.09 14.83 -34.75
CA GLY A 533 17.88 15.62 -34.95
C GLY A 533 17.61 16.57 -33.78
N VAL A 534 17.79 16.09 -32.55
CA VAL A 534 17.62 16.89 -31.31
C VAL A 534 18.59 18.06 -31.25
N GLU A 535 19.84 17.89 -31.67
CA GLU A 535 20.81 18.99 -31.77
C GLU A 535 20.26 20.13 -32.65
N GLN A 536 19.76 19.80 -33.84
CA GLN A 536 19.16 20.79 -34.74
C GLN A 536 17.86 21.39 -34.18
N ILE A 537 17.03 20.60 -33.50
CA ILE A 537 15.81 21.07 -32.85
C ILE A 537 16.15 22.07 -31.74
N ARG A 538 17.19 21.81 -30.93
CA ARG A 538 17.62 22.72 -29.85
C ARG A 538 18.14 24.03 -30.39
N ASP A 539 18.87 24.02 -31.50
CA ASP A 539 19.36 25.24 -32.14
C ASP A 539 18.22 26.04 -32.80
N PHE A 540 17.20 25.37 -33.33
CA PHE A 540 16.09 26.01 -34.03
C PHE A 540 14.96 26.49 -33.10
N GLU A 541 14.76 25.80 -31.98
CA GLU A 541 13.71 26.02 -30.98
C GLU A 541 12.28 26.04 -31.59
N PRO A 542 11.82 24.92 -32.20
CA PRO A 542 10.48 24.85 -32.75
C PRO A 542 9.40 24.82 -31.67
N ASP A 543 8.20 25.28 -32.04
CA ASP A 543 6.97 25.14 -31.27
C ASP A 543 6.01 24.09 -31.87
N VAL A 544 6.36 23.49 -33.01
CA VAL A 544 5.72 22.30 -33.59
C VAL A 544 6.74 21.39 -34.27
N ILE A 545 6.64 20.09 -34.01
CA ILE A 545 7.38 19.04 -34.72
C ILE A 545 6.40 18.34 -35.67
N ILE A 546 6.75 18.27 -36.95
CA ILE A 546 5.94 17.63 -38.00
C ILE A 546 6.68 16.39 -38.49
N ALA A 547 6.15 15.21 -38.18
CA ALA A 547 6.66 13.96 -38.73
C ALA A 547 5.94 13.63 -40.05
N LEU A 548 6.72 13.54 -41.13
CA LEU A 548 6.25 13.10 -42.44
C LEU A 548 6.91 11.76 -42.78
N GLY A 549 6.12 10.71 -42.95
CA GLY A 549 6.66 9.43 -43.39
C GLY A 549 5.86 8.21 -42.96
N GLY A 550 6.52 7.04 -42.95
CA GLY A 550 5.99 5.85 -42.29
C GLY A 550 6.35 5.80 -40.80
N GLY A 551 6.29 4.61 -40.19
CA GLY A 551 6.58 4.42 -38.77
C GLY A 551 7.97 4.90 -38.35
N SER A 552 9.01 4.67 -39.16
CA SER A 552 10.39 5.05 -38.80
C SER A 552 10.59 6.58 -38.63
N PRO A 553 10.19 7.45 -39.58
CA PRO A 553 10.19 8.91 -39.34
C PRO A 553 9.34 9.36 -38.15
N MET A 554 8.17 8.76 -37.92
CA MET A 554 7.29 9.15 -36.82
C MET A 554 7.86 8.75 -35.45
N ASP A 555 8.37 7.54 -35.34
CA ASP A 555 8.98 7.06 -34.10
C ASP A 555 10.23 7.88 -33.77
N ALA A 556 11.10 8.13 -34.76
CA ALA A 556 12.25 9.02 -34.59
C ALA A 556 11.84 10.42 -34.12
N ALA A 557 10.79 10.99 -34.71
CA ALA A 557 10.28 12.30 -34.34
C ALA A 557 9.68 12.33 -32.92
N LYS A 558 8.96 11.27 -32.50
CA LYS A 558 8.48 11.12 -31.11
C LYS A 558 9.64 11.09 -30.12
N ILE A 559 10.72 10.38 -30.43
CA ILE A 559 11.91 10.34 -29.57
C ILE A 559 12.62 11.69 -29.54
N MET A 560 12.77 12.34 -30.70
CA MET A 560 13.32 13.70 -30.78
C MET A 560 12.50 14.70 -29.96
N TRP A 561 11.17 14.57 -29.99
CA TRP A 561 10.25 15.37 -29.19
C TRP A 561 10.45 15.15 -27.69
N VAL A 562 10.53 13.88 -27.24
CA VAL A 562 10.85 13.55 -25.83
C VAL A 562 12.15 14.21 -25.38
N LEU A 563 13.22 14.09 -26.16
CA LEU A 563 14.54 14.62 -25.80
C LEU A 563 14.65 16.15 -25.90
N TYR A 564 13.76 16.77 -26.67
CA TYR A 564 13.63 18.21 -26.75
C TYR A 564 12.87 18.76 -25.54
N GLU A 565 11.73 18.17 -25.20
CA GLU A 565 10.93 18.52 -24.01
C GLU A 565 11.73 18.25 -22.73
N HIS A 566 12.29 17.04 -22.62
CA HIS A 566 12.95 16.50 -21.42
C HIS A 566 14.34 15.92 -21.76
N PRO A 567 15.40 16.76 -21.81
CA PRO A 567 16.77 16.33 -22.13
C PRO A 567 17.35 15.20 -21.27
N ASP A 568 16.89 15.10 -20.02
CA ASP A 568 17.37 14.14 -19.02
C ASP A 568 16.50 12.87 -18.96
N ALA A 569 15.70 12.61 -20.01
CA ALA A 569 14.84 11.43 -20.09
C ALA A 569 15.65 10.12 -20.01
N ASP A 570 15.25 9.24 -19.08
CA ASP A 570 15.86 7.93 -18.87
C ASP A 570 15.13 6.86 -19.71
N PHE A 571 15.66 6.60 -20.91
CA PHE A 571 15.06 5.66 -21.84
C PHE A 571 14.95 4.23 -21.30
N GLN A 572 15.91 3.78 -20.50
CA GLN A 572 15.89 2.42 -19.96
C GLN A 572 14.70 2.25 -19.02
N SER A 573 14.46 3.23 -18.15
CA SER A 573 13.28 3.21 -17.29
C SER A 573 11.99 3.45 -18.06
N MET A 574 12.02 4.27 -19.12
CA MET A 574 10.87 4.54 -19.98
C MET A 574 10.42 3.34 -20.83
N SER A 575 11.35 2.44 -21.20
CA SER A 575 11.07 1.23 -21.98
C SER A 575 10.63 0.04 -21.13
N MET A 576 10.40 0.24 -19.84
CA MET A 576 9.96 -0.82 -18.94
C MET A 576 8.54 -1.30 -19.29
N ASP A 577 8.40 -2.62 -19.43
CA ASP A 577 7.12 -3.28 -19.68
C ASP A 577 6.13 -3.06 -18.53
N PHE A 578 4.85 -3.13 -18.85
CA PHE A 578 3.77 -2.96 -17.89
C PHE A 578 2.57 -3.85 -18.22
N MET A 579 1.79 -4.17 -17.18
CA MET A 579 0.49 -4.85 -17.33
C MET A 579 -0.67 -3.86 -17.47
N ASP A 580 -0.49 -2.63 -16.96
CA ASP A 580 -1.45 -1.53 -17.07
C ASP A 580 -0.64 -0.24 -17.28
N ILE A 581 -0.84 0.43 -18.42
CA ILE A 581 -0.15 1.66 -18.83
C ILE A 581 -0.26 2.80 -17.79
N ARG A 582 -1.18 2.70 -16.82
CA ARG A 582 -1.38 3.70 -15.76
C ARG A 582 -0.69 3.36 -14.44
N LYS A 583 -0.29 2.10 -14.26
CA LYS A 583 0.34 1.61 -13.01
C LYS A 583 1.82 1.32 -13.24
N ARG A 584 2.48 2.26 -13.93
CA ARG A 584 3.90 2.15 -14.27
C ARG A 584 4.76 2.57 -13.08
N ILE A 585 5.91 1.90 -12.94
CA ILE A 585 6.94 2.30 -11.97
C ILE A 585 7.55 3.64 -12.41
N TYR A 586 7.88 3.76 -13.69
CA TYR A 586 8.33 5.01 -14.29
C TYR A 586 7.14 5.81 -14.83
N LYS A 587 7.02 7.06 -14.41
CA LYS A 587 6.00 7.98 -14.90
C LYS A 587 6.58 8.85 -16.01
N PHE A 588 5.98 8.81 -17.20
CA PHE A 588 6.40 9.68 -18.30
C PHE A 588 6.21 11.16 -17.91
N PRO A 589 7.16 12.02 -18.29
CA PRO A 589 7.04 13.45 -18.07
C PRO A 589 5.91 14.02 -18.95
N LYS A 590 5.38 15.19 -18.56
CA LYS A 590 4.33 15.85 -19.33
C LYS A 590 4.90 16.32 -20.67
N MET A 591 4.29 15.92 -21.77
CA MET A 591 4.70 16.31 -23.12
C MET A 591 3.84 17.47 -23.64
N GLY A 592 4.37 18.21 -24.62
CA GLY A 592 3.67 19.31 -25.29
C GLY A 592 3.86 20.70 -24.70
N GLU A 593 4.87 20.90 -23.84
CA GLU A 593 5.13 22.20 -23.20
C GLU A 593 5.92 23.14 -24.12
N LYS A 594 6.94 22.62 -24.82
CA LYS A 594 7.75 23.38 -25.78
C LYS A 594 7.21 23.29 -27.20
N ALA A 595 6.82 22.08 -27.65
CA ALA A 595 6.30 21.86 -28.99
C ALA A 595 5.13 20.88 -29.01
N ILE A 596 4.18 21.09 -29.92
CA ILE A 596 3.16 20.08 -30.24
C ILE A 596 3.67 19.13 -31.32
N MET A 597 3.07 17.94 -31.40
CA MET A 597 3.45 16.90 -32.36
C MET A 597 2.37 16.71 -33.43
N VAL A 598 2.75 16.83 -34.70
CA VAL A 598 1.89 16.59 -35.87
C VAL A 598 2.44 15.39 -36.64
N ALA A 599 1.59 14.41 -36.95
CA ALA A 599 1.97 13.23 -37.72
C ALA A 599 1.22 13.14 -39.04
N ILE A 600 1.97 12.96 -40.13
CA ILE A 600 1.47 12.93 -41.51
C ILE A 600 1.95 11.61 -42.16
N PRO A 601 1.10 10.57 -42.22
CA PRO A 601 1.49 9.29 -42.78
C PRO A 601 1.64 9.36 -44.30
N THR A 602 2.72 8.76 -44.81
CA THR A 602 2.92 8.48 -46.25
C THR A 602 2.72 6.99 -46.57
N SER A 603 2.37 6.18 -45.56
CA SER A 603 2.02 4.78 -45.72
C SER A 603 0.75 4.36 -44.98
N SER A 604 -0.02 3.47 -45.60
CA SER A 604 -1.27 2.90 -45.06
C SER A 604 -1.00 1.59 -44.30
N GLY A 605 -0.23 1.61 -43.21
CA GLY A 605 0.04 0.39 -42.43
C GLY A 605 0.29 0.56 -40.94
N THR A 606 1.09 1.55 -40.56
CA THR A 606 1.66 1.58 -39.20
C THR A 606 0.70 2.11 -38.14
N GLY A 607 -0.19 3.04 -38.50
CA GLY A 607 -1.02 3.76 -37.54
C GLY A 607 -0.24 4.63 -36.53
N SER A 608 1.08 4.82 -36.71
CA SER A 608 1.93 5.57 -35.74
C SER A 608 1.46 7.02 -35.57
N GLU A 609 0.72 7.57 -36.54
CA GLU A 609 0.12 8.90 -36.47
C GLU A 609 -0.95 9.07 -35.38
N VAL A 610 -1.52 7.97 -34.90
CA VAL A 610 -2.59 7.96 -33.89
C VAL A 610 -2.26 7.11 -32.67
N THR A 611 -1.02 6.63 -32.52
CA THR A 611 -0.65 5.72 -31.43
C THR A 611 0.34 6.34 -30.44
N PRO A 612 0.30 5.88 -29.17
CA PRO A 612 1.21 6.29 -28.11
C PRO A 612 2.54 5.51 -28.10
N PHE A 613 2.91 4.87 -29.20
CA PHE A 613 4.05 3.97 -29.29
C PHE A 613 5.18 4.58 -30.12
N ALA A 614 6.42 4.30 -29.74
CA ALA A 614 7.61 4.60 -30.54
C ALA A 614 8.68 3.54 -30.28
N ILE A 615 9.40 3.12 -31.32
CA ILE A 615 10.52 2.20 -31.19
C ILE A 615 11.81 2.91 -31.62
N ILE A 616 12.87 2.77 -30.82
CA ILE A 616 14.21 3.22 -31.20
C ILE A 616 15.27 2.20 -30.83
N THR A 617 16.27 2.05 -31.69
CA THR A 617 17.37 1.12 -31.46
C THR A 617 18.58 1.86 -30.89
N ASP A 618 19.11 1.40 -29.76
CA ASP A 618 20.44 1.80 -29.30
C ASP A 618 21.48 0.99 -30.05
N GLU A 619 22.11 1.61 -31.05
CA GLU A 619 23.11 0.97 -31.91
C GLU A 619 24.37 0.52 -31.15
N LYS A 620 24.64 1.06 -29.95
CA LYS A 620 25.83 0.69 -29.16
C LYS A 620 25.61 -0.61 -28.39
N THR A 621 24.40 -0.82 -27.89
CA THR A 621 24.04 -2.02 -27.10
C THR A 621 23.30 -3.06 -27.93
N GLY A 622 22.76 -2.68 -29.10
CA GLY A 622 21.85 -3.51 -29.90
C GLY A 622 20.43 -3.58 -29.35
N THR A 623 20.14 -2.86 -28.25
CA THR A 623 18.84 -2.92 -27.58
C THR A 623 17.80 -2.11 -28.36
N LYS A 624 16.65 -2.71 -28.66
CA LYS A 624 15.47 -1.96 -29.14
C LYS A 624 14.64 -1.52 -27.93
N TRP A 625 14.41 -0.21 -27.79
CA TRP A 625 13.62 0.37 -26.71
C TRP A 625 12.20 0.67 -27.21
N PRO A 626 11.20 -0.15 -26.85
CA PRO A 626 9.80 0.18 -27.07
C PRO A 626 9.34 1.17 -26.02
N LEU A 627 8.90 2.36 -26.44
CA LEU A 627 8.25 3.32 -25.57
C LEU A 627 6.75 3.29 -25.81
N ALA A 628 5.99 3.24 -24.73
CA ALA A 628 4.53 3.13 -24.78
C ALA A 628 3.90 3.99 -23.68
N ASP A 629 3.48 5.20 -24.02
CA ASP A 629 2.79 6.11 -23.10
C ASP A 629 1.94 7.13 -23.87
N TYR A 630 0.76 7.47 -23.34
CA TYR A 630 -0.13 8.44 -23.99
C TYR A 630 0.45 9.86 -24.07
N GLU A 631 1.51 10.16 -23.32
CA GLU A 631 2.28 11.39 -23.51
C GLU A 631 3.02 11.42 -24.87
N LEU A 632 3.22 10.27 -25.54
CA LEU A 632 3.78 10.18 -26.91
C LEU A 632 2.74 10.30 -28.02
N LEU A 633 1.45 10.41 -27.66
CA LEU A 633 0.37 10.51 -28.64
C LEU A 633 0.47 11.85 -29.40
N PRO A 634 0.49 11.86 -30.75
CA PRO A 634 0.50 13.10 -31.50
C PRO A 634 -0.70 13.98 -31.15
N THR A 635 -0.48 15.30 -31.14
CA THR A 635 -1.55 16.29 -30.95
C THR A 635 -2.50 16.27 -32.14
N MET A 636 -1.95 16.13 -33.35
CA MET A 636 -2.69 16.15 -34.61
C MET A 636 -2.22 15.05 -35.55
N ALA A 637 -3.16 14.34 -36.17
CA ALA A 637 -2.89 13.42 -37.27
C ALA A 637 -3.52 13.95 -38.57
N ILE A 638 -2.76 13.93 -39.68
CA ILE A 638 -3.22 14.40 -40.99
C ILE A 638 -3.08 13.27 -42.02
N VAL A 639 -4.14 12.48 -42.16
CA VAL A 639 -4.22 11.30 -43.03
C VAL A 639 -4.67 11.70 -44.43
N ASP A 640 -3.76 12.30 -45.20
CA ASP A 640 -4.01 12.70 -46.59
C ASP A 640 -3.61 11.59 -47.57
N ALA A 641 -4.59 11.07 -48.32
CA ALA A 641 -4.39 9.99 -49.29
C ALA A 641 -3.44 10.37 -50.44
N ASP A 642 -3.26 11.67 -50.75
CA ASP A 642 -2.31 12.10 -51.77
C ASP A 642 -0.86 11.67 -51.44
N ASN A 643 -0.54 11.55 -50.15
CA ASN A 643 0.78 11.10 -49.70
C ASN A 643 1.04 9.60 -49.91
N MET A 644 0.02 8.82 -50.29
CA MET A 644 0.07 7.36 -50.39
C MET A 644 -0.14 6.84 -51.81
N MET A 645 -0.40 7.73 -52.77
CA MET A 645 -0.76 7.37 -54.15
C MET A 645 0.32 6.55 -54.87
N THR A 646 1.58 6.93 -54.69
CA THR A 646 2.72 6.33 -55.39
C THR A 646 3.44 5.23 -54.60
N GLN A 647 2.82 4.71 -53.54
CA GLN A 647 3.42 3.61 -52.77
C GLN A 647 3.69 2.38 -53.65
N PRO A 648 4.88 1.77 -53.59
CA PRO A 648 5.19 0.55 -54.34
C PRO A 648 4.28 -0.63 -53.98
N LYS A 649 4.08 -1.57 -54.92
CA LYS A 649 3.27 -2.78 -54.69
C LYS A 649 3.73 -3.57 -53.45
N GLY A 650 5.04 -3.79 -53.29
CA GLY A 650 5.59 -4.51 -52.13
C GLY A 650 5.28 -3.85 -50.79
N LEU A 651 5.42 -2.52 -50.70
CA LEU A 651 5.03 -1.77 -49.50
C LEU A 651 3.52 -1.84 -49.27
N THR A 652 2.71 -1.73 -50.33
CA THR A 652 1.24 -1.79 -50.25
C THR A 652 0.77 -3.14 -49.69
N SER A 653 1.37 -4.24 -50.15
CA SER A 653 1.10 -5.58 -49.65
C SER A 653 1.47 -5.72 -48.17
N ALA A 654 2.72 -5.44 -47.81
CA ALA A 654 3.20 -5.59 -46.44
C ALA A 654 2.46 -4.67 -45.45
N SER A 655 2.29 -3.39 -45.78
CA SER A 655 1.58 -2.44 -44.91
C SER A 655 0.09 -2.74 -44.78
N GLY A 656 -0.58 -3.15 -45.87
CA GLY A 656 -2.02 -3.42 -45.84
C GLY A 656 -2.41 -4.66 -45.04
N ILE A 657 -1.63 -5.74 -45.10
CA ILE A 657 -1.88 -6.94 -44.29
C ILE A 657 -1.54 -6.71 -42.81
N ASP A 658 -0.64 -5.78 -42.52
CA ASP A 658 -0.36 -5.30 -41.17
C ASP A 658 -1.59 -4.66 -40.54
N VAL A 659 -2.32 -3.82 -41.30
CA VAL A 659 -3.61 -3.24 -40.86
C VAL A 659 -4.61 -4.32 -40.48
N MET A 660 -4.70 -5.41 -41.26
CA MET A 660 -5.57 -6.54 -40.91
C MET A 660 -5.16 -7.16 -39.57
N THR A 661 -3.86 -7.36 -39.36
CA THR A 661 -3.32 -7.93 -38.13
C THR A 661 -3.59 -7.02 -36.93
N HIS A 662 -3.32 -5.71 -37.05
CA HIS A 662 -3.63 -4.70 -36.04
C HIS A 662 -5.11 -4.76 -35.64
N ALA A 663 -6.01 -4.78 -36.62
CA ALA A 663 -7.43 -4.79 -36.37
C ALA A 663 -7.89 -6.11 -35.69
N ILE A 664 -7.41 -7.26 -36.16
CA ILE A 664 -7.74 -8.57 -35.57
C ILE A 664 -7.25 -8.66 -34.13
N GLU A 665 -5.99 -8.31 -33.86
CA GLU A 665 -5.42 -8.42 -32.51
C GLU A 665 -6.05 -7.42 -31.53
N ALA A 666 -6.25 -6.17 -31.95
CA ALA A 666 -6.98 -5.18 -31.15
C ALA A 666 -8.40 -5.66 -30.84
N TYR A 667 -9.05 -6.34 -31.79
CA TYR A 667 -10.40 -6.85 -31.59
C TYR A 667 -10.45 -7.99 -30.58
N VAL A 668 -9.48 -8.91 -30.55
CA VAL A 668 -9.51 -10.06 -29.62
C VAL A 668 -8.70 -9.85 -28.35
N SER A 669 -8.03 -8.71 -28.20
CA SER A 669 -7.26 -8.35 -27.02
C SER A 669 -8.06 -8.45 -25.73
N ILE A 670 -7.39 -8.78 -24.64
CA ILE A 670 -7.99 -8.73 -23.29
C ILE A 670 -8.32 -7.30 -22.82
N MET A 671 -7.81 -6.29 -23.54
CA MET A 671 -8.07 -4.87 -23.30
C MET A 671 -9.05 -4.26 -24.33
N ALA A 672 -9.66 -5.09 -25.18
CA ALA A 672 -10.65 -4.64 -26.15
C ALA A 672 -11.88 -4.03 -25.45
N THR A 673 -12.44 -3.00 -26.08
CA THR A 673 -13.63 -2.28 -25.61
C THR A 673 -14.61 -2.06 -26.75
N PRO A 674 -15.90 -1.79 -26.48
CA PRO A 674 -16.84 -1.42 -27.52
C PRO A 674 -16.39 -0.24 -28.41
N PHE A 675 -15.54 0.65 -27.90
CA PHE A 675 -14.97 1.77 -28.67
C PHE A 675 -13.90 1.30 -29.66
N THR A 676 -13.00 0.40 -29.25
CA THR A 676 -11.97 -0.17 -30.14
C THR A 676 -12.58 -1.17 -31.13
N ASP A 677 -13.64 -1.86 -30.72
CA ASP A 677 -14.30 -2.91 -31.50
C ASP A 677 -14.89 -2.38 -32.80
N GLY A 678 -15.61 -1.26 -32.76
CA GLY A 678 -16.18 -0.65 -33.96
C GLY A 678 -15.11 -0.24 -34.97
N LEU A 679 -13.99 0.30 -34.50
CA LEU A 679 -12.86 0.71 -35.35
C LEU A 679 -12.13 -0.49 -35.96
N ALA A 680 -11.89 -1.52 -35.16
CA ALA A 680 -11.26 -2.76 -35.62
C ALA A 680 -12.10 -3.47 -36.68
N LEU A 681 -13.40 -3.65 -36.44
CA LEU A 681 -14.32 -4.31 -37.39
C LEU A 681 -14.40 -3.55 -38.72
N GLN A 682 -14.53 -2.23 -38.67
CA GLN A 682 -14.58 -1.39 -39.88
C GLN A 682 -13.23 -1.41 -40.63
N ALA A 683 -12.10 -1.43 -39.92
CA ALA A 683 -10.79 -1.58 -40.53
C ALA A 683 -10.64 -2.95 -41.23
N MET A 684 -10.97 -4.05 -40.56
CA MET A 684 -10.93 -5.41 -41.16
C MET A 684 -11.75 -5.48 -42.45
N LYS A 685 -12.98 -4.95 -42.41
CA LYS A 685 -13.85 -4.92 -43.59
C LYS A 685 -13.24 -4.11 -44.73
N ALA A 686 -12.72 -2.92 -44.44
CA ALA A 686 -12.07 -2.08 -45.44
C ALA A 686 -10.84 -2.76 -46.06
N VAL A 687 -10.05 -3.50 -45.28
CA VAL A 687 -8.91 -4.26 -45.82
C VAL A 687 -9.36 -5.33 -46.80
N PHE A 688 -10.39 -6.13 -46.47
CA PHE A 688 -10.94 -7.12 -47.40
C PHE A 688 -11.47 -6.50 -48.69
N ASP A 689 -12.21 -5.39 -48.57
CA ASP A 689 -12.88 -4.74 -49.69
C ASP A 689 -11.89 -4.00 -50.63
N TYR A 690 -10.80 -3.43 -50.10
CA TYR A 690 -10.00 -2.44 -50.84
C TYR A 690 -8.52 -2.77 -51.00
N LEU A 691 -7.91 -3.58 -50.13
CA LEU A 691 -6.48 -3.91 -50.26
C LEU A 691 -6.12 -4.59 -51.59
N PRO A 692 -6.90 -5.56 -52.11
CA PRO A 692 -6.59 -6.18 -53.40
C PRO A 692 -6.52 -5.16 -54.55
N SER A 693 -7.44 -4.20 -54.58
CA SER A 693 -7.44 -3.15 -55.62
C SER A 693 -6.30 -2.16 -55.42
N ALA A 694 -6.03 -1.73 -54.17
CA ALA A 694 -4.90 -0.85 -53.87
C ALA A 694 -3.56 -1.48 -54.25
N TYR A 695 -3.40 -2.79 -54.06
CA TYR A 695 -2.22 -3.55 -54.46
C TYR A 695 -2.11 -3.67 -55.99
N GLU A 696 -3.19 -4.04 -56.69
CA GLU A 696 -3.12 -4.32 -58.12
C GLU A 696 -3.10 -3.04 -58.97
N ASN A 697 -4.00 -2.10 -58.68
CA ASN A 697 -4.23 -0.89 -59.46
C ASN A 697 -3.42 0.31 -58.96
N GLY A 698 -3.00 0.32 -57.69
CA GLY A 698 -2.16 1.37 -57.12
C GLY A 698 -2.74 2.77 -57.33
N ALA A 699 -1.94 3.68 -57.90
CA ALA A 699 -2.37 5.06 -58.16
C ALA A 699 -3.57 5.19 -59.11
N ASN A 700 -3.87 4.15 -59.89
CA ASN A 700 -5.01 4.12 -60.81
C ASN A 700 -6.35 3.86 -60.08
N ASP A 701 -6.32 3.49 -58.79
CA ASP A 701 -7.50 3.41 -57.92
C ASP A 701 -7.30 4.27 -56.66
N PRO A 702 -7.48 5.61 -56.77
CA PRO A 702 -7.34 6.52 -55.64
C PRO A 702 -8.36 6.25 -54.52
N TYR A 703 -9.51 5.67 -54.85
CA TYR A 703 -10.53 5.36 -53.85
C TYR A 703 -10.06 4.22 -52.94
N ALA A 704 -9.53 3.13 -53.51
CA ALA A 704 -8.96 2.05 -52.72
C ALA A 704 -7.78 2.51 -51.84
N ARG A 705 -6.92 3.42 -52.34
CA ARG A 705 -5.84 4.04 -51.55
C ARG A 705 -6.36 4.84 -50.37
N GLU A 706 -7.36 5.69 -50.58
CA GLU A 706 -7.98 6.47 -49.50
C GLU A 706 -8.61 5.55 -48.45
N ARG A 707 -9.33 4.50 -48.87
CA ARG A 707 -9.93 3.53 -47.95
C ARG A 707 -8.90 2.78 -47.11
N MET A 708 -7.75 2.43 -47.68
CA MET A 708 -6.65 1.80 -46.92
C MET A 708 -6.00 2.77 -45.93
N ALA A 709 -5.87 4.05 -46.27
CA ALA A 709 -5.38 5.08 -45.35
C ALA A 709 -6.30 5.21 -44.12
N GLU A 710 -7.62 5.30 -44.37
CA GLU A 710 -8.63 5.32 -43.31
C GLU A 710 -8.61 4.04 -42.48
N ALA A 711 -8.47 2.86 -43.11
CA ALA A 711 -8.38 1.58 -42.41
C ALA A 711 -7.16 1.50 -41.48
N SER A 712 -5.98 1.95 -41.95
CA SER A 712 -4.77 2.05 -41.14
C SER A 712 -4.96 2.96 -39.92
N CYS A 713 -5.57 4.13 -40.11
CA CYS A 713 -5.83 5.06 -39.03
C CYS A 713 -6.84 4.50 -38.00
N MET A 714 -7.92 3.85 -38.47
CA MET A 714 -8.89 3.19 -37.57
C MET A 714 -8.26 2.06 -36.77
N ALA A 715 -7.49 1.18 -37.42
CA ALA A 715 -6.75 0.12 -36.74
C ALA A 715 -5.76 0.71 -35.72
N GLY A 716 -5.03 1.76 -36.10
CA GLY A 716 -4.15 2.55 -35.23
C GLY A 716 -4.82 3.01 -33.94
N MET A 717 -5.96 3.68 -34.07
CA MET A 717 -6.74 4.14 -32.91
C MET A 717 -7.28 2.98 -32.06
N ALA A 718 -7.61 1.85 -32.68
CA ALA A 718 -8.04 0.66 -31.96
C ALA A 718 -6.90 0.07 -31.12
N PHE A 719 -5.75 -0.23 -31.72
CA PHE A 719 -4.63 -0.86 -31.00
C PHE A 719 -3.88 0.11 -30.08
N ALA A 720 -3.98 1.42 -30.30
CA ALA A 720 -3.53 2.44 -29.33
C ALA A 720 -4.22 2.31 -27.95
N ASN A 721 -5.39 1.66 -27.90
CA ASN A 721 -6.19 1.53 -26.69
C ASN A 721 -6.43 0.07 -26.27
N ALA A 722 -6.49 -0.85 -27.22
CA ALA A 722 -6.63 -2.29 -26.96
C ALA A 722 -5.28 -3.03 -26.98
N PHE A 723 -4.18 -2.38 -27.39
CA PHE A 723 -2.88 -3.03 -27.64
C PHE A 723 -2.97 -4.13 -28.71
N LEU A 724 -1.83 -4.77 -28.96
CA LEU A 724 -1.66 -5.87 -29.90
C LEU A 724 -1.36 -7.16 -29.12
N GLY A 725 -1.25 -8.29 -29.82
CA GLY A 725 -1.15 -9.60 -29.19
C GLY A 725 0.16 -10.32 -29.45
N VAL A 726 0.11 -11.65 -29.32
CA VAL A 726 1.28 -12.51 -29.49
C VAL A 726 1.73 -12.57 -30.96
N ASN A 727 0.86 -12.28 -31.94
CA ASN A 727 1.28 -12.23 -33.34
C ASN A 727 2.32 -11.14 -33.55
N HIS A 728 2.06 -9.92 -33.07
CA HIS A 728 3.04 -8.82 -33.14
C HIS A 728 4.30 -9.13 -32.36
N SER A 729 4.16 -9.70 -31.15
CA SER A 729 5.29 -10.09 -30.32
C SER A 729 6.24 -11.03 -31.05
N MET A 730 5.68 -12.01 -31.76
CA MET A 730 6.46 -12.95 -32.57
C MET A 730 6.99 -12.29 -33.85
N ALA A 731 6.18 -11.49 -34.54
CA ALA A 731 6.58 -10.81 -35.77
C ALA A 731 7.72 -9.80 -35.55
N HIS A 732 7.75 -9.09 -34.42
CA HIS A 732 8.85 -8.19 -34.04
C HIS A 732 10.18 -8.93 -34.05
N LYS A 733 10.23 -10.12 -33.42
CA LYS A 733 11.48 -10.87 -33.31
C LYS A 733 11.80 -11.60 -34.61
N LEU A 734 10.82 -12.18 -35.29
CA LEU A 734 11.01 -12.78 -36.61
C LEU A 734 11.63 -11.77 -37.61
N GLY A 735 11.08 -10.55 -37.68
CA GLY A 735 11.62 -9.49 -38.53
C GLY A 735 13.02 -9.05 -38.13
N ALA A 736 13.29 -8.89 -36.83
CA ALA A 736 14.58 -8.45 -36.32
C ALA A 736 15.72 -9.44 -36.58
N TYR A 737 15.48 -10.75 -36.41
CA TYR A 737 16.52 -11.78 -36.60
C TYR A 737 16.70 -12.17 -38.07
N HIS A 738 15.64 -12.16 -38.87
CA HIS A 738 15.66 -12.73 -40.24
C HIS A 738 15.42 -11.70 -41.35
N HIS A 739 15.40 -10.41 -41.03
CA HIS A 739 15.27 -9.31 -41.99
C HIS A 739 14.02 -9.40 -42.88
N LEU A 740 12.93 -9.95 -42.34
CA LEU A 740 11.64 -9.95 -43.01
C LEU A 740 10.93 -8.61 -42.80
N PRO A 741 10.29 -8.02 -43.84
CA PRO A 741 9.43 -6.85 -43.66
C PRO A 741 8.36 -7.12 -42.60
N HIS A 742 8.11 -6.16 -41.71
CA HIS A 742 7.26 -6.36 -40.52
C HIS A 742 5.88 -6.96 -40.84
N GLY A 743 5.14 -6.34 -41.77
CA GLY A 743 3.83 -6.86 -42.16
C GLY A 743 3.85 -8.24 -42.81
N VAL A 744 4.97 -8.62 -43.46
CA VAL A 744 5.17 -9.99 -43.97
C VAL A 744 5.36 -10.97 -42.81
N ALA A 745 6.17 -10.60 -41.82
CA ALA A 745 6.37 -11.40 -40.61
C ALA A 745 5.05 -11.59 -39.84
N ASN A 746 4.22 -10.55 -39.73
CA ASN A 746 2.88 -10.64 -39.17
C ASN A 746 1.99 -11.61 -39.98
N ALA A 747 1.98 -11.49 -41.31
CA ALA A 747 1.10 -12.26 -42.18
C ALA A 747 1.37 -13.78 -42.16
N VAL A 748 2.64 -14.21 -42.09
CA VAL A 748 3.00 -15.64 -42.09
C VAL A 748 2.71 -16.35 -40.76
N ILE A 749 2.42 -15.59 -39.68
CA ILE A 749 2.11 -16.13 -38.35
C ILE A 749 0.61 -16.04 -38.02
N LEU A 750 -0.10 -15.09 -38.64
CA LEU A 750 -1.46 -14.66 -38.27
C LEU A 750 -2.46 -15.80 -38.09
N THR A 751 -2.56 -16.71 -39.06
CA THR A 751 -3.60 -17.73 -39.07
C THR A 751 -3.35 -18.84 -38.04
N ASP A 752 -2.10 -19.17 -37.76
CA ASP A 752 -1.73 -20.07 -36.66
C ASP A 752 -2.02 -19.43 -35.29
N VAL A 753 -1.76 -18.13 -35.12
CA VAL A 753 -2.10 -17.40 -33.88
C VAL A 753 -3.61 -17.30 -33.69
N ILE A 754 -4.39 -17.10 -34.75
CA ILE A 754 -5.87 -17.11 -34.67
C ILE A 754 -6.36 -18.48 -34.17
N ARG A 755 -5.81 -19.58 -34.70
CA ARG A 755 -6.12 -20.95 -34.24
C ARG A 755 -5.71 -21.17 -32.80
N TYR A 756 -4.52 -20.70 -32.42
CA TYR A 756 -4.01 -20.77 -31.06
C TYR A 756 -4.93 -20.05 -30.07
N ASN A 757 -5.37 -18.83 -30.41
CA ASN A 757 -6.23 -18.00 -29.59
C ASN A 757 -7.67 -18.53 -29.49
N ALA A 758 -8.16 -19.25 -30.51
CA ALA A 758 -9.52 -19.79 -30.56
C ALA A 758 -9.78 -20.97 -29.60
N ALA A 759 -8.80 -21.40 -28.81
CA ALA A 759 -8.97 -22.46 -27.82
C ALA A 759 -9.93 -22.05 -26.70
N GLU A 760 -11.01 -22.81 -26.52
CA GLU A 760 -12.01 -22.57 -25.46
C GLU A 760 -11.48 -22.89 -24.05
N VAL A 761 -10.52 -23.83 -23.97
CA VAL A 761 -9.86 -24.24 -22.73
C VAL A 761 -8.35 -23.96 -22.86
N PRO A 762 -7.92 -22.68 -22.81
CA PRO A 762 -6.51 -22.34 -22.93
C PRO A 762 -5.72 -22.85 -21.73
N THR A 763 -4.46 -23.25 -21.95
CA THR A 763 -3.52 -23.64 -20.88
C THR A 763 -3.35 -22.53 -19.83
N LYS A 764 -3.40 -21.26 -20.28
CA LYS A 764 -3.35 -20.08 -19.42
C LYS A 764 -4.18 -18.94 -20.03
N MET A 765 -4.95 -18.27 -19.19
CA MET A 765 -5.75 -17.11 -19.59
C MET A 765 -4.95 -15.81 -19.53
N GLY A 766 -5.28 -14.87 -20.42
CA GLY A 766 -4.82 -13.48 -20.28
C GLY A 766 -5.24 -12.87 -18.93
N THR A 767 -4.37 -12.05 -18.35
CA THR A 767 -4.55 -11.52 -16.98
C THR A 767 -4.99 -10.06 -17.03
N PHE A 768 -6.29 -9.83 -17.22
CA PHE A 768 -6.87 -8.49 -17.16
C PHE A 768 -8.29 -8.52 -16.60
N SER A 769 -8.63 -7.55 -15.75
CA SER A 769 -9.90 -7.58 -14.99
C SER A 769 -11.15 -7.55 -15.85
N GLN A 770 -11.08 -7.05 -17.08
CA GLN A 770 -12.20 -7.01 -18.03
C GLN A 770 -12.34 -8.29 -18.86
N TYR A 771 -11.30 -9.12 -18.91
CA TYR A 771 -11.36 -10.40 -19.62
C TYR A 771 -11.95 -11.46 -18.69
N GLN A 772 -13.24 -11.73 -18.87
CA GLN A 772 -14.02 -12.54 -17.93
C GLN A 772 -13.80 -14.05 -18.11
N TYR A 773 -13.73 -14.51 -19.35
CA TYR A 773 -13.58 -15.91 -19.75
C TYR A 773 -13.02 -15.99 -21.18
N PRO A 774 -12.47 -17.12 -21.63
CA PRO A 774 -12.01 -17.30 -23.00
C PRO A 774 -13.17 -17.14 -23.99
N HIS A 775 -13.06 -16.17 -24.91
CA HIS A 775 -14.11 -15.92 -25.91
C HIS A 775 -13.58 -15.46 -27.29
N ALA A 776 -12.28 -15.69 -27.56
CA ALA A 776 -11.65 -15.21 -28.79
C ALA A 776 -12.25 -15.85 -30.05
N LYS A 777 -12.64 -17.13 -30.01
CA LYS A 777 -13.29 -17.80 -31.14
C LYS A 777 -14.61 -17.12 -31.53
N GLN A 778 -15.48 -16.83 -30.56
CA GLN A 778 -16.73 -16.12 -30.83
C GLN A 778 -16.47 -14.74 -31.45
N ARG A 779 -15.43 -14.04 -30.97
CA ARG A 779 -15.01 -12.76 -31.54
C ARG A 779 -14.52 -12.91 -32.99
N TYR A 780 -13.68 -13.88 -33.30
CA TYR A 780 -13.27 -14.14 -34.69
C TYR A 780 -14.47 -14.44 -35.60
N VAL A 781 -15.45 -15.21 -35.13
CA VAL A 781 -16.68 -15.51 -35.88
C VAL A 781 -17.54 -14.25 -36.11
N GLU A 782 -17.65 -13.38 -35.11
CA GLU A 782 -18.34 -12.09 -35.24
C GLU A 782 -17.65 -11.19 -36.27
N ALA A 783 -16.32 -11.07 -36.20
CA ALA A 783 -15.53 -10.30 -37.15
C ALA A 783 -15.67 -10.84 -38.59
N ALA A 784 -15.67 -12.16 -38.75
CA ALA A 784 -15.89 -12.80 -40.05
C ALA A 784 -17.28 -12.45 -40.63
N ARG A 785 -18.34 -12.56 -39.83
CA ARG A 785 -19.70 -12.21 -40.23
C ARG A 785 -19.81 -10.74 -40.61
N TYR A 786 -19.17 -9.85 -39.85
CA TYR A 786 -19.11 -8.42 -40.15
C TYR A 786 -18.45 -8.15 -41.51
N CYS A 787 -17.41 -8.90 -41.84
CA CYS A 787 -16.72 -8.82 -43.14
C CYS A 787 -17.51 -9.48 -44.29
N GLY A 788 -18.71 -10.03 -44.04
CA GLY A 788 -19.54 -10.68 -45.05
C GLY A 788 -19.24 -12.16 -45.26
N ILE A 789 -18.39 -12.76 -44.42
CA ILE A 789 -18.03 -14.18 -44.49
C ILE A 789 -19.08 -14.99 -43.71
N GLN A 790 -19.71 -15.95 -44.38
CA GLN A 790 -20.83 -16.73 -43.85
C GLN A 790 -20.49 -18.23 -43.80
N GLY A 791 -21.27 -18.98 -43.04
CA GLY A 791 -21.15 -20.43 -42.86
C GLY A 791 -22.40 -20.97 -42.14
N LYS A 792 -22.58 -22.29 -42.10
CA LYS A 792 -23.78 -22.91 -41.51
C LYS A 792 -23.76 -22.86 -39.98
N ASN A 793 -22.58 -22.79 -39.38
CA ASN A 793 -22.37 -22.69 -37.93
C ASN A 793 -21.08 -21.90 -37.64
N ASP A 794 -20.80 -21.64 -36.36
CA ASP A 794 -19.64 -20.86 -35.92
C ASP A 794 -18.30 -21.50 -36.31
N ASP A 795 -18.19 -22.83 -36.33
CA ASP A 795 -16.98 -23.55 -36.75
C ASP A 795 -16.67 -23.32 -38.24
N GLU A 796 -17.69 -23.45 -39.09
CA GLU A 796 -17.55 -23.21 -40.53
C GLU A 796 -17.26 -21.74 -40.83
N VAL A 797 -17.87 -20.79 -40.10
CA VAL A 797 -17.55 -19.37 -40.22
C VAL A 797 -16.09 -19.09 -39.83
N PHE A 798 -15.62 -19.69 -38.74
CA PHE A 798 -14.23 -19.54 -38.28
C PHE A 798 -13.22 -20.06 -39.31
N GLU A 799 -13.45 -21.25 -39.86
CA GLU A 799 -12.59 -21.81 -40.91
C GLU A 799 -12.66 -21.00 -42.21
N ASN A 800 -13.84 -20.53 -42.61
CA ASN A 800 -14.00 -19.66 -43.77
C ASN A 800 -13.30 -18.30 -43.57
N PHE A 801 -13.21 -17.80 -42.33
CA PHE A 801 -12.46 -16.58 -42.02
C PHE A 801 -10.96 -16.78 -42.23
N ILE A 802 -10.42 -17.89 -41.72
CA ILE A 802 -9.02 -18.27 -41.95
C ILE A 802 -8.74 -18.43 -43.44
N GLN A 803 -9.62 -19.11 -44.18
CA GLN A 803 -9.47 -19.27 -45.63
C GLN A 803 -9.51 -17.93 -46.37
N ALA A 804 -10.42 -17.03 -46.01
CA ALA A 804 -10.49 -15.70 -46.62
C ALA A 804 -9.21 -14.88 -46.37
N LEU A 805 -8.59 -15.01 -45.19
CA LEU A 805 -7.30 -14.39 -44.89
C LEU A 805 -6.17 -14.99 -45.75
N GLU A 806 -6.13 -16.30 -45.93
CA GLU A 806 -5.15 -16.95 -46.82
C GLU A 806 -5.35 -16.53 -48.29
N ASP A 807 -6.59 -16.47 -48.78
CA ASP A 807 -6.92 -16.00 -50.13
C ASP A 807 -6.51 -14.53 -50.32
N LEU A 808 -6.69 -13.70 -49.30
CA LEU A 808 -6.24 -12.31 -49.31
C LEU A 808 -4.72 -12.22 -49.39
N LYS A 809 -4.00 -12.96 -48.55
CA LYS A 809 -2.52 -13.05 -48.56
C LYS A 809 -2.00 -13.46 -49.94
N GLU A 810 -2.59 -14.48 -50.55
CA GLU A 810 -2.21 -14.94 -51.90
C GLU A 810 -2.43 -13.85 -52.97
N LYS A 811 -3.61 -13.19 -52.96
CA LYS A 811 -3.94 -12.11 -53.91
C LYS A 811 -2.95 -10.94 -53.87
N ILE A 812 -2.39 -10.64 -52.70
CA ILE A 812 -1.44 -9.54 -52.52
C ILE A 812 0.03 -10.00 -52.53
N GLY A 813 0.30 -11.25 -52.93
CA GLY A 813 1.64 -11.77 -53.18
C GLY A 813 2.42 -12.18 -51.92
N ILE A 814 1.75 -12.47 -50.80
CA ILE A 814 2.39 -13.01 -49.59
C ILE A 814 2.62 -14.52 -49.77
N LYS A 815 3.86 -14.98 -49.56
CA LYS A 815 4.21 -16.40 -49.55
C LYS A 815 3.70 -17.09 -48.28
N LYS A 816 3.53 -18.41 -48.35
CA LYS A 816 2.82 -19.20 -47.31
C LYS A 816 3.63 -19.43 -46.03
N THR A 817 4.94 -19.65 -46.14
CA THR A 817 5.77 -20.02 -44.99
C THR A 817 6.94 -19.07 -44.78
N ILE A 818 7.53 -19.07 -43.58
CA ILE A 818 8.78 -18.34 -43.30
C ILE A 818 9.90 -18.84 -44.23
N LYS A 819 9.96 -20.17 -44.46
CA LYS A 819 10.95 -20.80 -45.35
C LYS A 819 10.88 -20.31 -46.79
N ASP A 820 9.68 -20.03 -47.32
CA ASP A 820 9.50 -19.56 -48.71
C ASP A 820 10.13 -18.17 -48.96
N TYR A 821 10.39 -17.39 -47.91
CA TYR A 821 11.10 -16.12 -48.01
C TYR A 821 12.63 -16.26 -47.99
N GLY A 822 13.16 -17.49 -47.99
CA GLY A 822 14.60 -17.74 -48.06
C GLY A 822 15.32 -17.63 -46.71
N VAL A 823 14.59 -17.73 -45.59
CA VAL A 823 15.18 -17.83 -44.26
C VAL A 823 15.92 -19.16 -44.14
N ASP A 824 17.19 -19.12 -43.73
CA ASP A 824 18.01 -20.31 -43.55
C ASP A 824 17.54 -21.15 -42.35
N GLU A 825 17.39 -22.46 -42.56
CA GLU A 825 16.82 -23.37 -41.56
C GLU A 825 17.73 -23.55 -40.35
N LYS A 826 19.05 -23.65 -40.59
CA LYS A 826 19.99 -23.82 -39.50
C LYS A 826 20.00 -22.57 -38.63
N TYR A 827 20.11 -21.40 -39.24
CA TYR A 827 20.11 -20.12 -38.52
C TYR A 827 18.80 -19.90 -37.75
N PHE A 828 17.64 -20.18 -38.36
CA PHE A 828 16.34 -20.10 -37.68
C PHE A 828 16.28 -21.00 -36.43
N LEU A 829 16.69 -22.26 -36.54
CA LEU A 829 16.70 -23.18 -35.39
C LEU A 829 17.71 -22.76 -34.31
N ASP A 830 18.86 -22.23 -34.70
CA ASP A 830 19.90 -21.76 -33.78
C ASP A 830 19.44 -20.52 -32.97
N THR A 831 18.61 -19.64 -33.54
CA THR A 831 18.10 -18.42 -32.88
C THR A 831 16.71 -18.56 -32.25
N LEU A 832 16.03 -19.70 -32.46
CA LEU A 832 14.64 -19.89 -32.09
C LEU A 832 14.36 -19.70 -30.59
N ASP A 833 15.22 -20.24 -29.71
CA ASP A 833 15.00 -20.14 -28.26
C ASP A 833 15.10 -18.70 -27.75
N GLU A 834 16.07 -17.94 -28.25
CA GLU A 834 16.23 -16.52 -27.92
C GLU A 834 15.09 -15.67 -28.50
N MET A 835 14.65 -15.97 -29.73
CA MET A 835 13.47 -15.33 -30.34
C MET A 835 12.19 -15.58 -29.53
N VAL A 836 12.02 -16.79 -28.97
CA VAL A 836 10.88 -17.15 -28.12
C VAL A 836 10.89 -16.37 -26.82
N GLU A 837 12.05 -16.31 -26.15
CA GLU A 837 12.19 -15.55 -24.91
C GLU A 837 11.93 -14.07 -25.14
N ASN A 838 12.52 -13.51 -26.19
CA ASN A 838 12.32 -12.11 -26.55
C ASN A 838 10.87 -11.80 -26.95
N ALA A 839 10.19 -12.69 -27.67
CA ALA A 839 8.78 -12.52 -28.02
C ALA A 839 7.89 -12.57 -26.77
N PHE A 840 8.19 -13.48 -25.84
CA PHE A 840 7.49 -13.54 -24.56
C PHE A 840 7.69 -12.26 -23.73
N ASN A 841 8.89 -11.67 -23.78
CA ASN A 841 9.23 -10.39 -23.13
C ASN A 841 8.76 -9.15 -23.93
N ASP A 842 7.93 -9.32 -24.95
CA ASP A 842 7.40 -8.17 -25.70
C ASP A 842 6.13 -7.62 -25.02
N GLN A 843 6.01 -6.29 -24.95
CA GLN A 843 4.88 -5.58 -24.35
C GLN A 843 3.51 -6.03 -24.91
N CYS A 844 3.46 -6.51 -26.16
CA CYS A 844 2.21 -6.97 -26.78
C CYS A 844 1.74 -8.33 -26.22
N THR A 845 2.65 -9.19 -25.73
CA THR A 845 2.30 -10.54 -25.25
C THR A 845 1.28 -10.48 -24.11
N GLY A 846 1.40 -9.48 -23.24
CA GLY A 846 0.53 -9.29 -22.08
C GLY A 846 -0.94 -9.07 -22.42
N ALA A 847 -1.25 -8.56 -23.62
CA ALA A 847 -2.62 -8.25 -24.04
C ALA A 847 -3.31 -9.38 -24.83
N ASN A 848 -2.60 -10.48 -25.13
CA ASN A 848 -3.14 -11.59 -25.91
C ASN A 848 -4.26 -12.35 -25.13
N PRO A 849 -5.39 -12.72 -25.77
CA PRO A 849 -6.51 -13.42 -25.11
C PRO A 849 -6.12 -14.74 -24.44
N ARG A 850 -5.18 -15.45 -25.04
CA ARG A 850 -4.55 -16.65 -24.49
C ARG A 850 -3.13 -16.30 -24.08
N TYR A 851 -2.84 -16.24 -22.78
CA TYR A 851 -1.48 -15.89 -22.35
C TYR A 851 -0.53 -17.04 -22.71
N PRO A 852 0.52 -16.79 -23.51
CA PRO A 852 1.31 -17.88 -24.05
C PRO A 852 2.29 -18.49 -23.07
N LEU A 853 2.53 -19.79 -23.23
CA LEU A 853 3.76 -20.42 -22.75
C LEU A 853 4.86 -20.27 -23.80
N MET A 854 6.12 -20.10 -23.39
CA MET A 854 7.26 -20.07 -24.31
C MET A 854 7.31 -21.31 -25.21
N SER A 855 6.97 -22.50 -24.70
CA SER A 855 6.89 -23.72 -25.49
C SER A 855 5.83 -23.66 -26.59
N GLU A 856 4.71 -22.97 -26.35
CA GLU A 856 3.64 -22.80 -27.35
C GLU A 856 4.06 -21.77 -28.42
N ILE A 857 4.75 -20.69 -28.03
CA ILE A 857 5.35 -19.73 -28.99
C ILE A 857 6.34 -20.47 -29.91
N LYS A 858 7.21 -21.32 -29.32
CA LYS A 858 8.17 -22.13 -30.07
C LYS A 858 7.48 -23.06 -31.06
N GLU A 859 6.38 -23.70 -30.64
CA GLU A 859 5.59 -24.57 -31.51
C GLU A 859 4.97 -23.81 -32.68
N ILE A 860 4.40 -22.63 -32.44
CA ILE A 860 3.82 -21.78 -33.49
C ILE A 860 4.91 -21.37 -34.49
N TYR A 861 6.07 -20.91 -34.05
CA TYR A 861 7.19 -20.58 -34.95
C TYR A 861 7.58 -21.75 -35.85
N LEU A 862 7.69 -22.96 -35.30
CA LEU A 862 8.01 -24.16 -36.06
C LEU A 862 6.92 -24.49 -37.08
N LYS A 863 5.64 -24.37 -36.72
CA LYS A 863 4.50 -24.56 -37.65
C LYS A 863 4.56 -23.56 -38.81
N CYS A 864 4.71 -22.27 -38.53
CA CYS A 864 4.79 -21.23 -39.56
C CYS A 864 6.05 -21.37 -40.43
N TYR A 865 7.15 -21.91 -39.89
CA TYR A 865 8.37 -22.16 -40.66
C TYR A 865 8.20 -23.30 -41.67
N TYR A 866 7.59 -24.40 -41.26
CA TYR A 866 7.46 -25.60 -42.09
C TYR A 866 6.13 -25.69 -42.86
N GLY A 867 5.13 -24.88 -42.54
CA GLY A 867 3.78 -24.95 -43.09
C GLY A 867 3.03 -26.23 -42.70
N LYS A 868 3.10 -26.62 -41.42
CA LYS A 868 2.62 -27.91 -40.90
C LYS A 868 1.49 -27.80 -39.88
#